data_AF-A0A932DP24-F1
#
_entry.id   AF-A0A932DP24-F1
#
_cell.length_a   1.000
_cell.length_b   1.000
_cell.length_c   1.000
_cell.angle_alpha   90.00
_cell.angle_beta   90.00
_cell.angle_gamma   90.00
#
_symmetry.space_group_name_H-M   'P 1'
#
loop_
_entity.id
_entity.type
_entity.pdbx_description
1 polymer ?
#
loop_
_entity_poly.entity_id
_entity_poly.type
_entity_poly.pdbx_seq_one_letter_code
_entity_poly.pdbx_strand_id
1 'polypeptide(L)'
;MEHKKVALLTTLLSLAVSTGPVLAQSDEPAVPGEPAASETGATGTADPETPDPVSEDNGDAGLEQGPETGETAGVADSEESAEPAAETSEETSEEAEEDARVTNEDLGVEESRVVPGDALFGVKNFFRGIGRTVQKAVTLNPVKEAELELRWSNVDLQEARQAVEEHPNDEQATEAVARVVERFEDRLQNIQDKADSLRERGASDAGVNRLLDNVIDKQIKQQKILEHIEQRIIENAPEGVAQRVVERVQEARDQASNHAAQVIARVEENQERLTERFDRVLERQTGSEFKNLRNLEVLKRIEDHVPMEARGAIRQAQENALNRFKDGFEQLPESERGDRFERYAHKVGGDETRNMEIFDQLKSVEGLPEEIRTKIERAKDISARRFQSKFEGEFGDNEFKTRARERMMQRFQDQESSVGVERMKTIQDLKERVRFKDEEIEKEFKQEEEKSIQSFVAAFPDAEADAERFRELSRQMAEKPDPNTFRLIQQLEEKVKSDPKKREFIENMEREAKSRFAERARDEGERFFEEISSNNPGDIEIFRRLQNDFSERPEDFFGPAGFAGEEGPSFDPRRFGPPQGFDRVFDRAIDAQSDRIKENLQEIRDPREFQQFQERFDIPKEVLNELERRDPGFAERFKEKRQMIESVQNEEFEFQFRQGEERQKLEQEFESRLQNAGSEEEQRAAQEERNERFRNLEAKDEQKRKEFFESHLNADPFCDEGCKAEERKRFEQMTQVDKERRTEEEEFFSIERDLRDFTGRARQENQGTEGERRDFDPANFRDQGDPRDSSFKQNGGSFQPGSQVPSFQIPGQNQGFEQRSRDNSGKQFGGSESADFRRQNESFDRNEKAGLVPLPSPMPRPEFENSGDGLRGDRSSSPDDEREKRGLIPMPSGLPGPISGNRNRFGDQFRQDEKAGLDPLPSPKPRPEFENINDRLRGDQSFSPNNEGKKKVFIPNSNDSQAPILGDRNRPSSEFRGDQKVGLDPLPSPKPRPEFGGERRENFRSDSGPNGGFQPGPGSQQNNGFPSGGPQGGPQGPFGEPR
;
A
#
# COMPACT_ATOMS: atom_id res chain seq x y z
N MET A 1 -48.23 -70.09 -4.98
CA MET A 1 -47.86 -69.22 -3.84
C MET A 1 -46.78 -68.27 -4.34
N GLU A 2 -47.20 -67.10 -4.80
CA GLU A 2 -46.33 -66.01 -5.22
C GLU A 2 -46.84 -64.75 -4.51
N HIS A 3 -45.98 -63.99 -3.82
CA HIS A 3 -46.32 -62.62 -3.43
C HIS A 3 -45.15 -61.84 -2.79
N LYS A 4 -45.10 -60.55 -3.15
CA LYS A 4 -44.82 -59.40 -2.26
C LYS A 4 -43.42 -59.24 -1.66
N LYS A 5 -42.53 -58.53 -2.36
CA LYS A 5 -42.41 -57.05 -2.31
C LYS A 5 -41.13 -56.57 -3.02
N VAL A 6 -41.31 -55.86 -4.13
CA VAL A 6 -40.31 -54.92 -4.69
C VAL A 6 -41.08 -53.65 -5.04
N ALA A 7 -40.84 -52.56 -4.30
CA ALA A 7 -41.41 -51.25 -4.56
C ALA A 7 -40.73 -50.18 -3.68
N LEU A 8 -39.76 -49.44 -4.24
CA LEU A 8 -39.64 -47.98 -4.14
C LEU A 8 -38.42 -47.47 -4.91
N LEU A 9 -38.57 -46.28 -5.52
CA LEU A 9 -37.52 -45.38 -6.01
C LEU A 9 -36.74 -45.76 -7.29
N THR A 10 -37.41 -45.75 -8.45
CA THR A 10 -36.78 -45.29 -9.72
C THR A 10 -37.80 -44.80 -10.77
N THR A 11 -38.04 -43.49 -10.85
CA THR A 11 -38.61 -42.73 -12.01
C THR A 11 -38.63 -41.24 -11.60
N LEU A 12 -38.36 -40.22 -12.43
CA LEU A 12 -38.65 -40.03 -13.86
C LEU A 12 -37.64 -39.08 -14.52
N LEU A 13 -37.18 -39.41 -15.73
CA LEU A 13 -36.83 -38.42 -16.77
C LEU A 13 -36.84 -39.12 -18.15
N SER A 14 -37.83 -38.83 -19.01
CA SER A 14 -37.85 -39.13 -20.46
C SER A 14 -39.09 -38.55 -21.16
N LEU A 15 -38.97 -38.30 -22.47
CA LEU A 15 -39.86 -37.44 -23.28
C LEU A 15 -40.85 -38.17 -24.22
N ALA A 16 -41.83 -37.38 -24.71
CA ALA A 16 -42.39 -37.33 -26.08
C ALA A 16 -43.56 -38.24 -26.58
N VAL A 17 -44.70 -37.57 -26.85
CA VAL A 17 -45.43 -37.49 -28.16
C VAL A 17 -46.37 -38.64 -28.66
N SER A 18 -47.66 -38.27 -28.83
CA SER A 18 -48.64 -38.64 -29.90
C SER A 18 -49.84 -39.62 -29.66
N THR A 19 -51.05 -39.15 -30.07
CA THR A 19 -52.33 -39.85 -30.45
C THR A 19 -52.94 -40.91 -29.51
N GLY A 20 -54.25 -41.00 -29.19
CA GLY A 20 -55.57 -40.37 -29.53
C GLY A 20 -56.69 -41.21 -28.82
N PRO A 21 -58.02 -41.19 -29.11
CA PRO A 21 -58.88 -40.30 -29.91
C PRO A 21 -60.25 -39.86 -29.25
N VAL A 22 -60.92 -38.87 -29.88
CA VAL A 22 -62.39 -38.64 -30.11
C VAL A 22 -63.50 -39.28 -29.23
N LEU A 23 -64.39 -38.45 -28.65
CA LEU A 23 -65.87 -38.46 -28.87
C LEU A 23 -66.54 -37.15 -28.36
N ALA A 24 -67.80 -36.88 -28.74
CA ALA A 24 -68.37 -35.52 -28.89
C ALA A 24 -69.65 -35.19 -28.07
N GLN A 25 -69.94 -33.88 -27.89
CA GLN A 25 -71.25 -33.16 -27.86
C GLN A 25 -71.06 -31.78 -27.15
N SER A 26 -71.06 -30.64 -27.85
CA SER A 26 -72.19 -29.80 -28.32
C SER A 26 -72.84 -28.91 -27.25
N ASP A 27 -72.60 -27.58 -27.31
CA ASP A 27 -73.67 -26.57 -27.54
C ASP A 27 -73.12 -25.13 -27.68
N GLU A 28 -73.87 -24.32 -28.44
CA GLU A 28 -73.70 -22.88 -28.78
C GLU A 28 -74.30 -21.95 -27.68
N PRO A 29 -74.21 -20.57 -27.70
CA PRO A 29 -74.44 -19.72 -28.89
C PRO A 29 -73.83 -18.28 -29.00
N ALA A 30 -73.98 -17.75 -30.22
CA ALA A 30 -74.36 -16.36 -30.61
C ALA A 30 -73.38 -15.15 -30.56
N VAL A 31 -73.42 -14.42 -31.68
CA VAL A 31 -72.80 -13.11 -32.00
C VAL A 31 -73.90 -12.11 -32.40
N PRO A 32 -73.71 -10.79 -32.19
CA PRO A 32 -73.90 -9.82 -33.29
C PRO A 32 -72.80 -8.72 -33.30
N GLY A 33 -72.53 -7.94 -34.36
CA GLY A 33 -73.08 -7.88 -35.72
C GLY A 33 -72.44 -6.72 -36.53
N GLU A 34 -72.49 -6.83 -37.86
CA GLU A 34 -72.05 -5.91 -38.96
C GLU A 34 -72.97 -4.66 -39.16
N PRO A 35 -72.84 -3.78 -40.21
CA PRO A 35 -71.74 -3.44 -41.14
C PRO A 35 -71.57 -1.93 -41.55
N ALA A 36 -70.51 -1.68 -42.33
CA ALA A 36 -70.21 -0.72 -43.42
C ALA A 36 -71.12 0.44 -43.97
N ALA A 37 -70.40 1.47 -44.47
CA ALA A 37 -70.51 2.20 -45.77
C ALA A 37 -71.48 3.39 -46.04
N SER A 38 -70.90 4.54 -46.42
CA SER A 38 -71.19 5.43 -47.59
C SER A 38 -70.28 6.70 -47.48
N GLU A 39 -69.56 7.28 -48.46
CA GLU A 39 -69.78 7.61 -49.91
C GLU A 39 -70.93 8.63 -50.12
N THR A 40 -70.82 9.78 -50.81
CA THR A 40 -69.96 10.27 -51.93
C THR A 40 -69.89 11.82 -51.95
N GLY A 41 -69.02 12.42 -52.79
CA GLY A 41 -69.14 13.83 -53.21
C GLY A 41 -67.89 14.40 -53.90
N ALA A 42 -67.93 14.59 -55.23
CA ALA A 42 -66.76 14.99 -56.05
C ALA A 42 -66.99 16.26 -56.89
N THR A 43 -65.92 16.70 -57.59
CA THR A 43 -65.71 17.92 -58.45
C THR A 43 -65.08 19.12 -57.72
N GLY A 44 -64.05 19.83 -58.22
CA GLY A 44 -63.15 19.63 -59.37
C GLY A 44 -63.09 20.83 -60.33
N THR A 45 -62.02 21.65 -60.27
CA THR A 45 -61.44 22.48 -61.37
C THR A 45 -60.27 23.38 -60.92
N ALA A 46 -59.38 23.71 -61.87
CA ALA A 46 -58.48 24.89 -61.96
C ALA A 46 -57.17 24.98 -61.12
N ASP A 47 -56.07 24.53 -61.75
CA ASP A 47 -54.77 25.22 -61.85
C ASP A 47 -54.89 26.58 -62.61
N PRO A 48 -53.82 27.43 -62.73
CA PRO A 48 -52.59 27.56 -61.94
C PRO A 48 -52.30 29.04 -61.52
N GLU A 49 -51.19 29.31 -60.82
CA GLU A 49 -50.27 30.43 -61.18
C GLU A 49 -48.95 30.41 -60.36
N THR A 50 -47.83 30.58 -61.05
CA THR A 50 -46.54 30.99 -60.48
C THR A 50 -46.53 32.51 -60.23
N PRO A 51 -45.55 33.04 -59.49
CA PRO A 51 -44.53 33.79 -60.24
C PRO A 51 -43.08 33.59 -59.77
N ASP A 52 -42.20 33.95 -60.71
CA ASP A 52 -40.74 33.87 -60.69
C ASP A 52 -40.11 35.22 -60.24
N PRO A 53 -38.77 35.42 -60.24
CA PRO A 53 -38.11 36.49 -59.48
C PRO A 53 -38.05 37.84 -60.22
N VAL A 54 -37.59 38.88 -59.49
CA VAL A 54 -37.18 40.17 -60.07
C VAL A 54 -35.78 40.54 -59.60
N SER A 55 -34.95 40.91 -60.57
CA SER A 55 -33.61 41.47 -60.42
C SER A 55 -33.59 42.90 -61.02
N GLU A 56 -32.40 43.47 -61.21
CA GLU A 56 -32.10 44.80 -61.75
C GLU A 56 -32.14 45.96 -60.73
N ASP A 57 -31.21 46.92 -60.64
CA ASP A 57 -29.86 47.24 -61.18
C ASP A 57 -29.79 48.77 -61.45
N ASN A 58 -28.58 49.32 -61.57
CA ASN A 58 -28.19 50.72 -61.81
C ASN A 58 -28.18 51.63 -60.56
N GLY A 59 -27.10 52.35 -60.24
CA GLY A 59 -25.77 52.34 -60.85
C GLY A 59 -24.95 53.63 -60.59
N ASP A 60 -23.78 53.68 -61.24
CA ASP A 60 -22.98 54.85 -61.64
C ASP A 60 -21.66 55.16 -60.89
N ALA A 61 -20.78 55.88 -61.61
CA ALA A 61 -19.33 55.70 -61.64
C ALA A 61 -18.49 56.63 -60.72
N GLY A 62 -17.21 56.27 -60.58
CA GLY A 62 -16.18 57.10 -59.93
C GLY A 62 -14.76 56.56 -60.11
N LEU A 63 -14.17 56.77 -61.29
CA LEU A 63 -12.72 56.60 -61.53
C LEU A 63 -11.93 57.69 -60.77
N GLU A 64 -10.74 57.38 -60.24
CA GLU A 64 -9.45 57.90 -60.75
C GLU A 64 -8.23 57.61 -59.83
N GLN A 65 -7.14 57.14 -60.47
CA GLN A 65 -5.71 57.46 -60.24
C GLN A 65 -5.03 57.25 -58.85
N GLY A 66 -3.87 56.56 -58.88
CA GLY A 66 -2.76 56.76 -57.91
C GLY A 66 -1.89 57.98 -58.33
N PRO A 67 -0.60 58.12 -57.93
CA PRO A 67 0.33 57.13 -57.34
C PRO A 67 1.15 57.68 -56.14
N GLU A 68 2.34 57.11 -55.88
CA GLU A 68 3.45 57.64 -55.03
C GLU A 68 3.28 57.58 -53.49
N THR A 69 4.32 57.53 -52.64
CA THR A 69 5.69 56.92 -52.66
C THR A 69 6.21 56.83 -51.21
N GLY A 70 7.09 55.86 -50.90
CA GLY A 70 7.96 55.88 -49.69
C GLY A 70 7.27 55.72 -48.32
N GLU A 71 7.98 55.62 -47.19
CA GLU A 71 9.38 55.24 -46.94
C GLU A 71 9.56 54.92 -45.43
N THR A 72 9.99 53.68 -45.09
CA THR A 72 10.69 53.26 -43.84
C THR A 72 10.14 53.55 -42.41
N ALA A 73 10.50 52.63 -41.50
CA ALA A 73 10.39 52.67 -40.02
C ALA A 73 8.97 52.53 -39.43
N GLY A 74 8.76 51.79 -38.33
CA GLY A 74 9.71 51.04 -37.51
C GLY A 74 9.34 51.02 -36.03
N VAL A 75 8.30 50.25 -35.67
CA VAL A 75 7.74 50.05 -34.31
C VAL A 75 6.94 48.73 -34.36
N ALA A 76 6.90 47.85 -33.36
CA ALA A 76 7.86 47.45 -32.32
C ALA A 76 7.37 46.06 -31.83
N ASP A 77 8.26 45.21 -31.35
CA ASP A 77 7.86 43.92 -30.78
C ASP A 77 6.91 44.09 -29.59
N SER A 78 5.80 43.37 -29.65
CA SER A 78 4.99 43.00 -28.49
C SER A 78 5.05 41.49 -28.40
N GLU A 79 6.18 40.97 -27.90
CA GLU A 79 6.25 39.60 -27.40
C GLU A 79 5.27 39.49 -26.22
N GLU A 80 4.09 38.94 -26.51
CA GLU A 80 3.12 38.58 -25.50
C GLU A 80 3.73 37.46 -24.66
N SER A 81 4.16 37.83 -23.45
CA SER A 81 4.86 36.97 -22.50
C SER A 81 3.93 35.84 -22.04
N ALA A 82 3.87 34.77 -22.83
CA ALA A 82 3.28 33.51 -22.43
C ALA A 82 3.96 33.05 -21.13
N GLU A 83 3.20 33.00 -20.05
CA GLU A 83 3.63 32.38 -18.80
C GLU A 83 4.01 30.92 -19.11
N PRO A 84 5.14 30.40 -18.59
CA PRO A 84 5.54 29.03 -18.84
C PRO A 84 4.50 28.10 -18.21
N ALA A 85 3.66 27.49 -19.06
CA ALA A 85 2.69 26.50 -18.65
C ALA A 85 3.43 25.33 -17.98
N ALA A 86 3.20 25.15 -16.68
CA ALA A 86 3.89 24.14 -15.89
C ALA A 86 3.72 22.75 -16.51
N GLU A 87 4.83 22.08 -16.76
CA GLU A 87 4.90 20.71 -17.27
C GLU A 87 4.48 19.73 -16.16
N THR A 88 3.19 19.50 -15.98
CA THR A 88 2.68 18.36 -15.19
C THR A 88 2.96 17.09 -15.98
N SER A 89 4.15 16.53 -15.84
CA SER A 89 4.57 15.26 -16.45
C SER A 89 3.63 14.10 -16.05
N GLU A 90 3.92 12.86 -16.48
CA GLU A 90 3.41 11.70 -15.74
C GLU A 90 4.02 11.74 -14.33
N GLU A 91 3.39 12.49 -13.42
CA GLU A 91 3.95 12.80 -12.10
C GLU A 91 4.12 11.50 -11.29
N THR A 92 5.34 10.97 -11.35
CA THR A 92 6.01 10.39 -10.20
C THR A 92 5.68 11.27 -9.00
N SER A 93 4.94 10.73 -8.02
CA SER A 93 4.69 11.47 -6.78
C SER A 93 6.04 11.66 -6.12
N GLU A 94 6.57 12.88 -6.23
CA GLU A 94 7.84 13.28 -5.64
C GLU A 94 7.82 12.99 -4.13
N GLU A 95 6.63 13.05 -3.51
CA GLU A 95 6.39 12.72 -2.11
C GLU A 95 6.58 11.22 -1.81
N ALA A 96 6.02 10.34 -2.65
CA ALA A 96 6.19 8.90 -2.50
C ALA A 96 7.66 8.49 -2.74
N GLU A 97 8.34 9.15 -3.67
CA GLU A 97 9.77 8.95 -3.91
C GLU A 97 10.64 9.50 -2.76
N GLU A 98 10.36 10.69 -2.23
CA GLU A 98 11.02 11.22 -1.01
C GLU A 98 10.81 10.30 0.19
N ASP A 99 9.60 9.74 0.35
CA ASP A 99 9.29 8.84 1.46
C ASP A 99 9.84 7.42 1.29
N ALA A 100 10.10 6.97 0.07
CA ALA A 100 10.88 5.75 -0.20
C ALA A 100 12.40 5.99 -0.05
N ARG A 101 12.88 7.18 -0.41
CA ARG A 101 14.30 7.51 -0.46
C ARG A 101 14.92 7.62 0.93
N VAL A 102 15.99 6.85 1.15
CA VAL A 102 16.86 6.95 2.32
C VAL A 102 18.26 7.34 1.85
N THR A 103 18.93 8.30 2.50
CA THR A 103 20.30 8.68 2.14
C THR A 103 21.36 7.91 2.95
N ASN A 104 22.62 8.00 2.51
CA ASN A 104 23.76 7.44 3.26
C ASN A 104 23.90 8.10 4.64
N GLU A 105 23.64 9.40 4.67
CA GLU A 105 23.60 10.27 5.85
C GLU A 105 22.50 9.81 6.82
N ASP A 106 21.29 9.52 6.32
CA ASP A 106 20.17 9.00 7.12
C ASP A 106 20.50 7.66 7.81
N LEU A 107 21.30 6.81 7.17
CA LEU A 107 21.80 5.56 7.72
C LEU A 107 23.00 5.72 8.68
N GLY A 108 23.75 6.83 8.59
CA GLY A 108 25.02 7.01 9.29
C GLY A 108 26.16 6.17 8.69
N VAL A 109 26.11 5.95 7.38
CA VAL A 109 27.04 5.15 6.58
C VAL A 109 27.82 6.06 5.63
N GLU A 110 29.12 5.79 5.47
CA GLU A 110 29.93 6.43 4.42
C GLU A 110 29.78 5.62 3.12
N GLU A 111 29.66 6.30 1.98
CA GLU A 111 29.50 5.68 0.65
C GLU A 111 30.46 4.50 0.41
N SER A 112 29.93 3.34 0.01
CA SER A 112 30.77 2.19 -0.28
C SER A 112 31.43 2.34 -1.65
N ARG A 113 32.74 2.58 -1.65
CA ARG A 113 33.55 2.65 -2.87
C ARG A 113 33.79 1.31 -3.60
N VAL A 114 33.13 0.22 -3.20
CA VAL A 114 33.23 -1.11 -3.84
C VAL A 114 31.90 -1.82 -3.65
N VAL A 115 31.38 -2.37 -4.74
CA VAL A 115 30.00 -2.82 -4.86
C VAL A 115 29.96 -4.35 -5.03
N PRO A 116 28.92 -5.04 -4.54
CA PRO A 116 28.69 -6.44 -4.89
C PRO A 116 28.62 -6.64 -6.41
N GLY A 117 29.64 -7.30 -6.98
CA GLY A 117 29.85 -7.45 -8.43
C GLY A 117 31.34 -7.26 -8.81
N ASP A 118 32.03 -6.37 -8.10
CA ASP A 118 33.48 -6.16 -8.29
C ASP A 118 34.29 -7.43 -8.04
N ALA A 119 35.26 -7.73 -8.92
CA ALA A 119 36.21 -8.85 -8.72
C ALA A 119 37.03 -8.73 -7.41
N LEU A 120 37.13 -7.52 -6.83
CA LEU A 120 37.79 -7.25 -5.55
C LEU A 120 36.84 -7.33 -4.34
N PHE A 121 35.52 -7.40 -4.53
CA PHE A 121 34.51 -7.42 -3.47
C PHE A 121 34.74 -8.57 -2.47
N GLY A 122 34.96 -9.80 -2.97
CA GLY A 122 35.22 -10.97 -2.12
C GLY A 122 36.46 -10.81 -1.23
N VAL A 123 37.54 -10.24 -1.78
CA VAL A 123 38.79 -10.00 -1.03
C VAL A 123 38.60 -8.87 -0.01
N LYS A 124 37.97 -7.75 -0.41
CA LYS A 124 37.66 -6.62 0.49
C LYS A 124 36.78 -7.08 1.64
N ASN A 125 35.76 -7.89 1.38
CA ASN A 125 34.83 -8.40 2.39
C ASN A 125 35.47 -9.37 3.37
N PHE A 126 36.40 -10.21 2.91
CA PHE A 126 37.18 -11.06 3.81
C PHE A 126 38.01 -10.22 4.81
N PHE A 127 38.75 -9.22 4.32
CA PHE A 127 39.52 -8.31 5.19
C PHE A 127 38.62 -7.43 6.07
N ARG A 128 37.49 -6.93 5.54
CA ARG A 128 36.47 -6.19 6.31
C ARG A 128 35.87 -7.06 7.41
N GLY A 129 35.59 -8.32 7.13
CA GLY A 129 35.12 -9.32 8.09
C GLY A 129 36.10 -9.48 9.26
N ILE A 130 37.39 -9.71 8.98
CA ILE A 130 38.43 -9.78 10.02
C ILE A 130 38.48 -8.49 10.85
N GLY A 131 38.46 -7.32 10.19
CA GLY A 131 38.44 -6.03 10.88
C GLY A 131 37.23 -5.87 11.81
N ARG A 132 36.03 -6.23 11.33
CA ARG A 132 34.78 -6.28 12.11
C ARG A 132 34.94 -7.23 13.31
N THR A 133 35.43 -8.46 13.13
CA THR A 133 35.64 -9.44 14.22
C THR A 133 36.60 -8.91 15.29
N VAL A 134 37.72 -8.27 14.90
CA VAL A 134 38.67 -7.67 15.85
C VAL A 134 38.02 -6.51 16.62
N GLN A 135 37.27 -5.65 15.94
CA GLN A 135 36.56 -4.54 16.58
C GLN A 135 35.48 -5.04 17.56
N LYS A 136 34.74 -6.10 17.21
CA LYS A 136 33.76 -6.78 18.08
C LYS A 136 34.45 -7.33 19.34
N ALA A 137 35.55 -8.07 19.18
CA ALA A 137 36.32 -8.66 20.28
C ALA A 137 36.90 -7.63 21.28
N VAL A 138 37.18 -6.40 20.84
CA VAL A 138 37.64 -5.30 21.71
C VAL A 138 36.46 -4.55 22.37
N THR A 139 35.24 -4.69 21.87
CA THR A 139 34.05 -3.96 22.33
C THR A 139 33.32 -4.73 23.44
N LEU A 140 33.93 -4.80 24.64
CA LEU A 140 33.41 -5.52 25.82
C LEU A 140 32.12 -4.94 26.45
N ASN A 141 31.39 -4.07 25.75
CA ASN A 141 30.21 -3.38 26.26
C ASN A 141 29.01 -3.72 25.35
N PRO A 142 27.99 -4.46 25.82
CA PRO A 142 26.90 -4.95 24.97
C PRO A 142 26.11 -3.84 24.26
N VAL A 143 25.97 -2.65 24.88
CA VAL A 143 25.34 -1.49 24.23
C VAL A 143 26.15 -1.05 23.01
N LYS A 144 27.47 -0.84 23.18
CA LYS A 144 28.36 -0.45 22.09
C LYS A 144 28.49 -1.55 21.03
N GLU A 145 28.42 -2.81 21.44
CA GLU A 145 28.47 -3.95 20.53
C GLU A 145 27.19 -4.04 19.68
N ALA A 146 26.02 -3.78 20.27
CA ALA A 146 24.75 -3.68 19.55
C ALA A 146 24.69 -2.45 18.63
N GLU A 147 25.14 -1.26 19.10
CA GLU A 147 25.30 -0.06 18.24
C GLU A 147 26.21 -0.35 17.03
N LEU A 148 27.25 -1.16 17.22
CA LEU A 148 28.21 -1.51 16.18
C LEU A 148 27.64 -2.51 15.16
N GLU A 149 26.91 -3.53 15.61
CA GLU A 149 26.18 -4.44 14.71
C GLU A 149 25.11 -3.70 13.91
N LEU A 150 24.35 -2.78 14.54
CA LEU A 150 23.34 -1.96 13.87
C LEU A 150 23.98 -1.03 12.82
N ARG A 151 25.15 -0.45 13.11
CA ARG A 151 25.90 0.32 12.11
C ARG A 151 26.36 -0.57 10.95
N TRP A 152 26.79 -1.80 11.22
CA TRP A 152 27.22 -2.71 10.16
C TRP A 152 26.05 -3.29 9.35
N SER A 153 24.86 -3.45 9.92
CA SER A 153 23.67 -3.88 9.20
C SER A 153 23.21 -2.81 8.21
N ASN A 154 23.26 -1.53 8.60
CA ASN A 154 23.03 -0.40 7.68
C ASN A 154 24.03 -0.35 6.53
N VAL A 155 25.33 -0.62 6.79
CA VAL A 155 26.35 -0.72 5.73
C VAL A 155 26.00 -1.84 4.76
N ASP A 156 25.66 -3.01 5.30
CA ASP A 156 25.38 -4.19 4.48
C ASP A 156 24.13 -3.91 3.61
N LEU A 157 23.03 -3.32 4.13
CA LEU A 157 21.90 -2.89 3.26
C LEU A 157 22.28 -1.85 2.20
N GLN A 158 23.16 -0.90 2.51
CA GLN A 158 23.56 0.10 1.52
C GLN A 158 24.42 -0.53 0.40
N GLU A 159 25.27 -1.51 0.72
CA GLU A 159 25.98 -2.31 -0.30
C GLU A 159 24.99 -3.10 -1.18
N ALA A 160 23.94 -3.67 -0.60
CA ALA A 160 22.89 -4.38 -1.33
C ALA A 160 22.10 -3.44 -2.26
N ARG A 161 21.70 -2.26 -1.77
CA ARG A 161 21.02 -1.24 -2.57
C ARG A 161 21.90 -0.77 -3.74
N GLN A 162 23.16 -0.46 -3.48
CA GLN A 162 24.07 0.04 -4.50
C GLN A 162 24.30 -1.00 -5.61
N ALA A 163 24.30 -2.31 -5.29
CA ALA A 163 24.39 -3.36 -6.28
C ALA A 163 23.18 -3.43 -7.22
N VAL A 164 21.94 -3.28 -6.72
CA VAL A 164 20.76 -3.28 -7.59
C VAL A 164 20.62 -1.98 -8.39
N GLU A 165 21.18 -0.87 -7.93
CA GLU A 165 21.18 0.41 -8.65
C GLU A 165 22.28 0.47 -9.74
N GLU A 166 23.49 -0.04 -9.47
CA GLU A 166 24.61 -0.01 -10.43
C GLU A 166 24.61 -1.20 -11.40
N HIS A 167 24.10 -2.36 -10.99
CA HIS A 167 24.12 -3.61 -11.77
C HIS A 167 22.75 -4.32 -11.81
N PRO A 168 21.66 -3.63 -12.19
CA PRO A 168 20.28 -4.14 -12.10
C PRO A 168 20.04 -5.45 -12.89
N ASN A 169 20.81 -5.68 -13.96
CA ASN A 169 20.65 -6.82 -14.87
C ASN A 169 21.70 -7.92 -14.66
N ASP A 170 22.62 -7.78 -13.71
CA ASP A 170 23.65 -8.81 -13.45
C ASP A 170 23.14 -9.85 -12.45
N GLU A 171 23.12 -11.11 -12.90
CA GLU A 171 22.78 -12.28 -12.10
C GLU A 171 23.70 -12.40 -10.88
N GLN A 172 25.00 -12.13 -11.02
CA GLN A 172 25.98 -12.29 -9.93
C GLN A 172 25.88 -11.18 -8.88
N ALA A 173 25.67 -9.93 -9.29
CA ALA A 173 25.35 -8.83 -8.39
C ALA A 173 24.05 -9.11 -7.63
N THR A 174 22.99 -9.56 -8.32
CA THR A 174 21.70 -9.92 -7.71
C THR A 174 21.86 -11.06 -6.69
N GLU A 175 22.57 -12.14 -7.01
CA GLU A 175 22.89 -13.19 -6.01
C GLU A 175 23.80 -12.71 -4.87
N ALA A 176 24.62 -11.67 -5.09
CA ALA A 176 25.38 -11.05 -4.02
C ALA A 176 24.48 -10.25 -3.07
N VAL A 177 23.41 -9.61 -3.57
CA VAL A 177 22.39 -8.92 -2.76
C VAL A 177 21.74 -9.87 -1.75
N ALA A 178 21.27 -11.05 -2.16
CA ALA A 178 20.69 -12.03 -1.23
C ALA A 178 21.63 -12.39 -0.06
N ARG A 179 22.91 -12.62 -0.37
CA ARG A 179 23.95 -12.92 0.64
C ARG A 179 24.28 -11.72 1.52
N VAL A 180 24.04 -10.49 1.05
CA VAL A 180 24.24 -9.26 1.83
C VAL A 180 23.05 -9.04 2.78
N VAL A 181 21.83 -9.27 2.29
CA VAL A 181 20.58 -9.23 3.06
C VAL A 181 20.58 -10.29 4.18
N GLU A 182 21.03 -11.50 3.90
CA GLU A 182 21.23 -12.57 4.90
C GLU A 182 22.17 -12.13 6.04
N ARG A 183 23.30 -11.48 5.70
CA ARG A 183 24.21 -10.92 6.73
C ARG A 183 23.61 -9.76 7.49
N PHE A 184 22.68 -9.02 6.90
CA PHE A 184 21.95 -7.96 7.59
C PHE A 184 21.02 -8.56 8.66
N GLU A 185 20.26 -9.61 8.34
CA GLU A 185 19.42 -10.35 9.30
C GLU A 185 20.24 -10.93 10.45
N ASP A 186 21.34 -11.63 10.14
CA ASP A 186 22.27 -12.20 11.14
C ASP A 186 22.68 -11.16 12.19
N ARG A 187 22.92 -9.91 11.77
CA ARG A 187 23.28 -8.81 12.69
C ARG A 187 22.14 -8.37 13.58
N LEU A 188 20.92 -8.33 13.06
CA LEU A 188 19.74 -8.00 13.84
C LEU A 188 19.42 -9.10 14.86
N GLN A 189 19.55 -10.38 14.49
CA GLN A 189 19.51 -11.50 15.45
C GLN A 189 20.61 -11.36 16.53
N ASN A 190 21.84 -11.00 16.16
CA ASN A 190 22.94 -10.72 17.11
C ASN A 190 22.67 -9.52 18.05
N ILE A 191 21.72 -8.63 17.72
CA ILE A 191 21.25 -7.55 18.60
C ILE A 191 20.13 -8.06 19.50
N GLN A 192 19.19 -8.85 18.95
CA GLN A 192 18.12 -9.51 19.72
C GLN A 192 18.69 -10.42 20.82
N ASP A 193 19.71 -11.22 20.52
CA ASP A 193 20.38 -12.10 21.49
C ASP A 193 21.01 -11.35 22.68
N LYS A 194 21.25 -10.04 22.52
CA LYS A 194 21.77 -9.15 23.56
C LYS A 194 20.69 -8.39 24.32
N ALA A 195 19.42 -8.47 23.91
CA ALA A 195 18.32 -7.72 24.52
C ALA A 195 18.25 -7.93 26.04
N ASP A 196 18.46 -9.16 26.52
CA ASP A 196 18.45 -9.45 27.97
C ASP A 196 19.65 -8.80 28.69
N SER A 197 20.83 -8.75 28.07
CA SER A 197 22.00 -8.00 28.60
C SER A 197 21.84 -6.49 28.55
N LEU A 198 20.97 -5.96 27.68
CA LEU A 198 20.58 -4.56 27.65
C LEU A 198 19.55 -4.27 28.76
N ARG A 199 18.58 -5.17 28.95
CA ARG A 199 17.58 -5.11 30.04
C ARG A 199 18.23 -5.15 31.42
N GLU A 200 19.23 -6.00 31.65
CA GLU A 200 19.98 -6.07 32.92
C GLU A 200 20.65 -4.74 33.32
N ARG A 201 20.98 -3.89 32.35
CA ARG A 201 21.52 -2.54 32.58
C ARG A 201 20.43 -1.50 32.86
N GLY A 202 19.19 -1.83 32.51
CA GLY A 202 17.99 -1.04 32.70
C GLY A 202 17.85 0.12 31.69
N ALA A 203 16.61 0.42 31.31
CA ALA A 203 16.26 1.59 30.49
C ALA A 203 16.49 2.96 31.19
N SER A 204 17.23 2.99 32.30
CA SER A 204 17.78 4.22 32.89
C SER A 204 19.19 4.54 32.36
N ASP A 205 19.89 3.57 31.75
CA ASP A 205 21.20 3.82 31.13
C ASP A 205 21.04 4.67 29.85
N ALA A 206 21.77 5.77 29.77
CA ALA A 206 21.70 6.69 28.64
C ALA A 206 22.17 6.07 27.31
N GLY A 207 23.05 5.06 27.37
CA GLY A 207 23.48 4.30 26.20
C GLY A 207 22.40 3.36 25.70
N VAL A 208 21.76 2.59 26.60
CA VAL A 208 20.58 1.76 26.27
C VAL A 208 19.48 2.62 25.65
N ASN A 209 19.20 3.80 26.23
CA ASN A 209 18.19 4.71 25.72
C ASN A 209 18.50 5.21 24.30
N ARG A 210 19.76 5.54 24.02
CA ARG A 210 20.20 5.93 22.68
C ARG A 210 20.12 4.78 21.68
N LEU A 211 20.47 3.57 22.12
CA LEU A 211 20.39 2.37 21.29
C LEU A 211 18.94 2.06 20.89
N LEU A 212 17.97 2.16 21.80
CA LEU A 212 16.55 1.96 21.47
C LEU A 212 16.04 3.00 20.44
N ASP A 213 16.34 4.28 20.67
CA ASP A 213 16.00 5.34 19.71
C ASP A 213 16.61 5.06 18.33
N ASN A 214 17.88 4.60 18.28
CA ASN A 214 18.54 4.20 17.04
C ASN A 214 17.90 2.95 16.40
N VAL A 215 17.50 1.94 17.18
CA VAL A 215 16.87 0.72 16.65
C VAL A 215 15.56 1.07 15.95
N ILE A 216 14.72 1.94 16.54
CA ILE A 216 13.48 2.40 15.91
C ILE A 216 13.79 3.22 14.65
N ASP A 217 14.72 4.19 14.72
CA ASP A 217 15.12 5.05 13.57
C ASP A 217 15.62 4.22 12.39
N LYS A 218 16.52 3.27 12.67
CA LYS A 218 17.10 2.43 11.64
C LYS A 218 16.13 1.38 11.14
N GLN A 219 15.23 0.84 11.96
CA GLN A 219 14.22 -0.11 11.48
C GLN A 219 13.35 0.50 10.37
N ILE A 220 12.86 1.72 10.55
CA ILE A 220 12.06 2.43 9.54
C ILE A 220 12.85 2.59 8.23
N LYS A 221 14.10 3.05 8.33
CA LYS A 221 14.99 3.25 7.18
C LYS A 221 15.39 1.94 6.49
N GLN A 222 15.61 0.88 7.25
CA GLN A 222 15.92 -0.46 6.76
C GLN A 222 14.73 -1.05 5.98
N GLN A 223 13.49 -0.86 6.47
CA GLN A 223 12.28 -1.26 5.73
C GLN A 223 12.14 -0.55 4.39
N LYS A 224 12.36 0.78 4.37
CA LYS A 224 12.35 1.58 3.13
C LYS A 224 13.37 1.07 2.11
N ILE A 225 14.61 0.79 2.54
CA ILE A 225 15.68 0.30 1.65
C ILE A 225 15.41 -1.11 1.15
N LEU A 226 14.98 -2.03 2.01
CA LEU A 226 14.67 -3.40 1.61
C LEU A 226 13.57 -3.42 0.55
N GLU A 227 12.54 -2.59 0.68
CA GLU A 227 11.50 -2.48 -0.34
C GLU A 227 11.99 -1.86 -1.66
N HIS A 228 12.85 -0.84 -1.60
CA HIS A 228 13.49 -0.31 -2.81
C HIS A 228 14.35 -1.37 -3.52
N ILE A 229 15.05 -2.22 -2.76
CA ILE A 229 15.76 -3.38 -3.29
C ILE A 229 14.78 -4.38 -3.92
N GLU A 230 13.68 -4.71 -3.24
CA GLU A 230 12.62 -5.60 -3.72
C GLU A 230 12.06 -5.13 -5.07
N GLN A 231 11.65 -3.86 -5.15
CA GLN A 231 11.10 -3.25 -6.35
C GLN A 231 12.10 -3.24 -7.52
N ARG A 232 13.35 -2.80 -7.29
CA ARG A 232 14.37 -2.77 -8.34
C ARG A 232 14.71 -4.16 -8.88
N ILE A 233 14.64 -5.19 -8.05
CA ILE A 233 14.85 -6.59 -8.48
C ILE A 233 13.66 -7.10 -9.31
N ILE A 234 12.41 -6.81 -8.91
CA ILE A 234 11.22 -7.17 -9.69
C ILE A 234 11.23 -6.49 -11.07
N GLU A 235 11.63 -5.21 -11.13
CA GLU A 235 11.64 -4.41 -12.35
C GLU A 235 12.70 -4.85 -13.38
N ASN A 236 13.90 -5.24 -12.92
CA ASN A 236 15.08 -5.33 -13.81
C ASN A 236 15.82 -6.68 -13.79
N ALA A 237 15.76 -7.44 -12.71
CA ALA A 237 16.61 -8.62 -12.57
C ALA A 237 16.05 -9.85 -13.34
N PRO A 238 16.91 -10.76 -13.83
CA PRO A 238 16.47 -11.99 -14.50
C PRO A 238 15.55 -12.83 -13.61
N GLU A 239 14.36 -13.17 -14.12
CA GLU A 239 13.22 -13.68 -13.33
C GLU A 239 13.58 -14.79 -12.33
N GLY A 240 14.30 -15.84 -12.77
CA GLY A 240 14.65 -16.99 -11.92
C GLY A 240 15.65 -16.68 -10.79
N VAL A 241 16.34 -15.55 -10.83
CA VAL A 241 17.16 -15.04 -9.71
C VAL A 241 16.41 -13.98 -8.94
N ALA A 242 15.66 -13.12 -9.63
CA ALA A 242 14.79 -12.11 -9.04
C ALA A 242 13.85 -12.74 -7.98
N GLN A 243 13.20 -13.86 -8.32
CA GLN A 243 12.37 -14.65 -7.39
C GLN A 243 13.10 -14.98 -6.07
N ARG A 244 14.30 -15.58 -6.14
CA ARG A 244 15.08 -15.99 -4.95
C ARG A 244 15.45 -14.81 -4.06
N VAL A 245 15.75 -13.66 -4.66
CA VAL A 245 16.22 -12.49 -3.90
C VAL A 245 15.05 -11.67 -3.36
N VAL A 246 13.95 -11.53 -4.10
CA VAL A 246 12.69 -10.96 -3.60
C VAL A 246 12.19 -11.74 -2.38
N GLU A 247 12.20 -13.07 -2.44
CA GLU A 247 11.85 -13.93 -1.31
C GLU A 247 12.73 -13.66 -0.08
N ARG A 248 14.06 -13.62 -0.26
CA ARG A 248 14.99 -13.32 0.85
C ARG A 248 14.81 -11.90 1.40
N VAL A 249 14.51 -10.93 0.54
CA VAL A 249 14.26 -9.54 0.95
C VAL A 249 12.96 -9.41 1.74
N GLN A 250 11.90 -10.10 1.34
CA GLN A 250 10.64 -10.17 2.09
C GLN A 250 10.85 -10.80 3.48
N GLU A 251 11.54 -11.94 3.56
CA GLU A 251 11.93 -12.56 4.83
C GLU A 251 12.72 -11.59 5.73
N ALA A 252 13.70 -10.88 5.16
CA ALA A 252 14.51 -9.91 5.90
C ALA A 252 13.67 -8.76 6.47
N ARG A 253 12.64 -8.30 5.75
CA ARG A 253 11.74 -7.24 6.19
C ARG A 253 10.94 -7.66 7.41
N ASP A 254 10.41 -8.88 7.42
CA ASP A 254 9.63 -9.39 8.54
C ASP A 254 10.53 -9.76 9.73
N GLN A 255 11.65 -10.47 9.50
CA GLN A 255 12.59 -10.79 10.57
C GLN A 255 13.21 -9.55 11.21
N ALA A 256 13.58 -8.52 10.44
CA ALA A 256 14.04 -7.25 11.01
C ALA A 256 13.00 -6.63 11.96
N SER A 257 11.72 -6.68 11.57
CA SER A 257 10.62 -6.10 12.36
C SER A 257 10.35 -6.90 13.63
N ASN A 258 10.42 -8.24 13.54
CA ASN A 258 10.39 -9.15 14.68
C ASN A 258 11.56 -8.92 15.65
N HIS A 259 12.80 -8.83 15.15
CA HIS A 259 13.98 -8.54 15.97
C HIS A 259 13.88 -7.18 16.67
N ALA A 260 13.44 -6.13 15.95
CA ALA A 260 13.22 -4.80 16.52
C ALA A 260 12.14 -4.84 17.61
N ALA A 261 10.98 -5.46 17.34
CA ALA A 261 9.89 -5.65 18.29
C ALA A 261 10.36 -6.36 19.58
N GLN A 262 11.12 -7.46 19.45
CA GLN A 262 11.66 -8.19 20.59
C GLN A 262 12.70 -7.40 21.38
N VAL A 263 13.60 -6.66 20.73
CA VAL A 263 14.58 -5.78 21.41
C VAL A 263 13.86 -4.68 22.19
N ILE A 264 12.86 -4.05 21.58
CA ILE A 264 12.07 -2.98 22.19
C ILE A 264 11.32 -3.50 23.42
N ALA A 265 10.49 -4.53 23.25
CA ALA A 265 9.61 -5.05 24.30
C ALA A 265 10.37 -5.70 25.48
N ARG A 266 11.56 -6.26 25.25
CA ARG A 266 12.39 -6.81 26.33
C ARG A 266 13.13 -5.73 27.14
N VAL A 267 13.41 -4.56 26.57
CA VAL A 267 14.29 -3.55 27.19
C VAL A 267 13.52 -2.39 27.81
N GLU A 268 12.39 -1.96 27.22
CA GLU A 268 11.51 -0.92 27.77
C GLU A 268 10.13 -1.50 28.12
N GLU A 269 9.93 -1.80 29.40
CA GLU A 269 8.66 -2.32 29.94
C GLU A 269 7.62 -1.22 30.21
N ASN A 270 8.02 0.06 30.17
CA ASN A 270 7.14 1.19 30.41
C ASN A 270 6.52 1.70 29.09
N GLN A 271 5.19 1.55 28.97
CA GLN A 271 4.42 1.95 27.80
C GLN A 271 4.56 3.45 27.46
N GLU A 272 4.42 4.35 28.43
CA GLU A 272 4.48 5.81 28.21
C GLU A 272 5.82 6.23 27.60
N ARG A 273 6.93 5.75 28.18
CA ARG A 273 8.29 5.98 27.69
C ARG A 273 8.53 5.36 26.32
N LEU A 274 7.84 4.26 26.01
CA LEU A 274 7.90 3.63 24.70
C LEU A 274 7.14 4.47 23.65
N THR A 275 5.95 4.98 23.96
CA THR A 275 5.22 5.94 23.10
C THR A 275 6.09 7.17 22.82
N GLU A 276 6.63 7.82 23.87
CA GLU A 276 7.51 9.00 23.76
C GLU A 276 8.75 8.75 22.88
N ARG A 277 9.26 7.50 22.84
CA ARG A 277 10.38 7.11 21.95
C ARG A 277 9.94 7.05 20.51
N PHE A 278 8.85 6.34 20.22
CA PHE A 278 8.32 6.27 18.87
C PHE A 278 8.03 7.68 18.36
N ASP A 279 7.25 8.48 19.06
CA ASP A 279 6.92 9.86 18.64
C ASP A 279 8.16 10.69 18.28
N ARG A 280 9.14 10.74 19.19
CA ARG A 280 10.40 11.45 19.00
C ARG A 280 11.24 10.95 17.82
N VAL A 281 11.21 9.65 17.55
CA VAL A 281 11.97 9.05 16.43
C VAL A 281 11.24 9.28 15.10
N LEU A 282 9.92 9.18 15.10
CA LEU A 282 9.05 9.40 13.94
C LEU A 282 9.06 10.88 13.49
N GLU A 283 9.00 11.81 14.44
CA GLU A 283 9.07 13.26 14.19
C GLU A 283 10.40 13.66 13.52
N ARG A 284 11.49 12.96 13.86
CA ARG A 284 12.82 13.18 13.30
C ARG A 284 13.06 12.54 11.94
N GLN A 285 12.10 11.77 11.40
CA GLN A 285 12.26 11.21 10.07
C GLN A 285 12.22 12.32 9.01
N THR A 286 13.19 12.27 8.10
CA THR A 286 13.19 12.94 6.81
C THR A 286 12.18 12.27 5.88
N GLY A 287 11.64 13.04 4.95
CA GLY A 287 10.54 12.64 4.06
C GLY A 287 9.54 13.78 3.85
N SER A 288 8.53 13.50 3.03
CA SER A 288 7.49 14.44 2.60
C SER A 288 6.47 14.74 3.71
N GLU A 289 5.43 15.51 3.41
CA GLU A 289 4.27 15.68 4.32
C GLU A 289 3.49 14.36 4.55
N PHE A 290 3.61 13.39 3.64
CA PHE A 290 2.98 12.08 3.72
C PHE A 290 3.81 11.04 4.49
N LYS A 291 5.03 11.37 4.94
CA LYS A 291 5.95 10.43 5.62
C LYS A 291 5.35 9.71 6.82
N ASN A 292 4.36 10.33 7.47
CA ASN A 292 3.64 9.76 8.60
C ASN A 292 2.82 8.51 8.21
N LEU A 293 2.31 8.42 6.97
CA LEU A 293 1.66 7.23 6.44
C LEU A 293 2.65 6.07 6.27
N ARG A 294 3.84 6.35 5.73
CA ARG A 294 4.91 5.35 5.61
C ARG A 294 5.45 4.89 6.97
N ASN A 295 5.51 5.82 7.94
CA ASN A 295 5.83 5.52 9.33
C ASN A 295 4.78 4.59 9.98
N LEU A 296 3.49 4.81 9.71
CA LEU A 296 2.39 3.99 10.22
C LEU A 296 2.47 2.53 9.74
N GLU A 297 2.89 2.28 8.49
CA GLU A 297 3.10 0.91 7.98
C GLU A 297 4.16 0.16 8.78
N VAL A 298 5.28 0.83 9.11
CA VAL A 298 6.33 0.24 9.93
C VAL A 298 5.85 0.03 11.38
N LEU A 299 5.08 0.98 11.95
CA LEU A 299 4.48 0.80 13.27
C LEU A 299 3.51 -0.40 13.30
N LYS A 300 2.67 -0.58 12.27
CA LYS A 300 1.78 -1.75 12.14
C LYS A 300 2.57 -3.06 12.07
N ARG A 301 3.65 -3.10 11.30
CA ARG A 301 4.53 -4.28 11.22
C ARG A 301 5.24 -4.59 12.55
N ILE A 302 5.60 -3.57 13.33
CA ILE A 302 6.14 -3.78 14.69
C ILE A 302 5.03 -4.20 15.67
N GLU A 303 3.81 -3.64 15.56
CA GLU A 303 2.63 -4.05 16.37
C GLU A 303 2.33 -5.54 16.23
N ASP A 304 2.42 -6.06 15.00
CA ASP A 304 2.19 -7.46 14.67
C ASP A 304 3.11 -8.40 15.49
N HIS A 305 4.37 -8.01 15.76
CA HIS A 305 5.38 -8.84 16.45
C HIS A 305 5.64 -8.52 17.93
N VAL A 306 5.16 -7.39 18.48
CA VAL A 306 5.30 -7.13 19.93
C VAL A 306 4.28 -7.91 20.76
N PRO A 307 4.63 -8.28 22.01
CA PRO A 307 3.67 -8.87 22.95
C PRO A 307 2.53 -7.89 23.27
N MET A 308 1.39 -8.44 23.71
CA MET A 308 0.12 -7.70 23.88
C MET A 308 0.25 -6.49 24.80
N GLU A 309 1.09 -6.59 25.83
CA GLU A 309 1.39 -5.53 26.80
C GLU A 309 2.12 -4.33 26.17
N ALA A 310 2.83 -4.50 25.07
CA ALA A 310 3.54 -3.43 24.38
C ALA A 310 2.71 -2.80 23.22
N ARG A 311 1.67 -3.50 22.73
CA ARG A 311 0.83 -3.00 21.62
C ARG A 311 0.16 -1.66 21.92
N GLY A 312 -0.26 -1.42 23.16
CA GLY A 312 -0.90 -0.16 23.56
C GLY A 312 -0.03 1.08 23.28
N ALA A 313 1.28 1.00 23.56
CA ALA A 313 2.22 2.08 23.28
C ALA A 313 2.43 2.31 21.77
N ILE A 314 2.41 1.24 20.98
CA ILE A 314 2.51 1.33 19.52
C ILE A 314 1.26 1.94 18.91
N ARG A 315 0.06 1.55 19.37
CA ARG A 315 -1.22 2.16 18.94
C ARG A 315 -1.28 3.64 19.28
N GLN A 316 -0.85 4.04 20.46
CA GLN A 316 -0.77 5.46 20.83
C GLN A 316 0.23 6.22 19.92
N ALA A 317 1.35 5.61 19.54
CA ALA A 317 2.26 6.18 18.56
C ALA A 317 1.68 6.21 17.13
N GLN A 318 0.79 5.28 16.77
CA GLN A 318 0.02 5.32 15.52
C GLN A 318 -0.97 6.50 15.54
N GLU A 319 -1.75 6.66 16.61
CA GLU A 319 -2.65 7.81 16.81
C GLU A 319 -1.89 9.14 16.72
N ASN A 320 -0.73 9.24 17.38
CA ASN A 320 0.12 10.43 17.32
C ASN A 320 0.75 10.65 15.92
N ALA A 321 0.96 9.61 15.12
CA ALA A 321 1.39 9.73 13.73
C ALA A 321 0.23 10.15 12.80
N LEU A 322 -0.99 9.65 13.02
CA LEU A 322 -2.21 10.05 12.31
C LEU A 322 -2.56 11.53 12.58
N ASN A 323 -2.46 11.98 13.83
CA ASN A 323 -2.66 13.38 14.20
C ASN A 323 -1.62 14.28 13.52
N ARG A 324 -0.33 13.91 13.54
CA ARG A 324 0.72 14.66 12.83
C ARG A 324 0.58 14.62 11.31
N PHE A 325 0.04 13.53 10.75
CA PHE A 325 -0.33 13.49 9.33
C PHE A 325 -1.39 14.55 9.03
N LYS A 326 -2.50 14.57 9.78
CA LYS A 326 -3.54 15.58 9.64
C LYS A 326 -2.98 17.01 9.77
N ASP A 327 -2.20 17.28 10.82
CA ASP A 327 -1.64 18.62 11.08
C ASP A 327 -0.69 19.09 9.97
N GLY A 328 0.10 18.19 9.37
CA GLY A 328 0.93 18.49 8.18
C GLY A 328 0.07 18.67 6.93
N PHE A 329 -0.93 17.82 6.76
CA PHE A 329 -1.83 17.84 5.62
C PHE A 329 -2.69 19.10 5.53
N GLU A 330 -3.15 19.64 6.67
CA GLU A 330 -3.85 20.93 6.73
C GLU A 330 -2.98 22.11 6.25
N GLN A 331 -1.66 21.99 6.22
CA GLN A 331 -0.75 23.03 5.73
C GLN A 331 -0.62 23.05 4.20
N LEU A 332 -1.05 21.99 3.51
CA LEU A 332 -1.11 21.95 2.04
C LEU A 332 -2.20 22.90 1.49
N PRO A 333 -2.02 23.48 0.29
CA PRO A 333 -3.05 24.27 -0.37
C PRO A 333 -4.32 23.44 -0.59
N GLU A 334 -5.48 23.98 -0.23
CA GLU A 334 -6.76 23.25 -0.25
C GLU A 334 -7.05 22.61 -1.61
N SER A 335 -6.78 23.32 -2.72
CA SER A 335 -6.97 22.86 -4.09
C SER A 335 -5.99 21.78 -4.58
N GLU A 336 -4.93 21.46 -3.82
CA GLU A 336 -3.93 20.44 -4.19
C GLU A 336 -4.01 19.20 -3.29
N ARG A 337 -4.76 19.29 -2.18
CA ARG A 337 -4.77 18.29 -1.10
C ARG A 337 -5.18 16.90 -1.60
N GLY A 338 -6.37 16.77 -2.18
CA GLY A 338 -6.87 15.46 -2.65
C GLY A 338 -6.00 14.87 -3.74
N ASP A 339 -5.64 15.67 -4.74
CA ASP A 339 -4.86 15.18 -5.88
C ASP A 339 -3.44 14.75 -5.49
N ARG A 340 -2.78 15.45 -4.55
CA ARG A 340 -1.46 15.03 -4.05
C ARG A 340 -1.55 13.76 -3.20
N PHE A 341 -2.58 13.64 -2.36
CA PHE A 341 -2.84 12.39 -1.61
C PHE A 341 -3.15 11.21 -2.55
N GLU A 342 -3.92 11.42 -3.63
CA GLU A 342 -4.22 10.39 -4.62
C GLU A 342 -2.96 9.96 -5.40
N ARG A 343 -2.13 10.92 -5.86
CA ARG A 343 -0.83 10.61 -6.50
C ARG A 343 0.11 9.86 -5.57
N TYR A 344 0.20 10.26 -4.30
CA TYR A 344 0.94 9.51 -3.27
C TYR A 344 0.37 8.09 -3.11
N ALA A 345 -0.95 7.93 -2.98
CA ALA A 345 -1.60 6.63 -2.83
C ALA A 345 -1.38 5.69 -4.02
N HIS A 346 -1.24 6.22 -5.24
CA HIS A 346 -0.85 5.47 -6.44
C HIS A 346 0.58 4.93 -6.40
N LYS A 347 1.53 5.71 -5.89
CA LYS A 347 2.98 5.43 -5.98
C LYS A 347 3.60 4.89 -4.69
N VAL A 348 2.97 5.09 -3.53
CA VAL A 348 3.44 4.56 -2.24
C VAL A 348 3.58 3.04 -2.30
N GLY A 349 4.77 2.52 -2.04
CA GLY A 349 4.99 1.08 -1.98
C GLY A 349 4.37 0.43 -0.74
N GLY A 350 4.94 -0.69 -0.32
CA GLY A 350 4.58 -1.33 0.94
C GLY A 350 3.77 -2.61 0.81
N ASP A 351 3.19 -2.95 1.95
CA ASP A 351 2.15 -3.95 2.13
C ASP A 351 0.77 -3.31 1.92
N GLU A 352 0.11 -3.68 0.82
CA GLU A 352 -1.21 -3.17 0.47
C GLU A 352 -2.29 -3.43 1.53
N THR A 353 -2.17 -4.52 2.28
CA THR A 353 -3.12 -4.85 3.36
C THR A 353 -2.94 -3.89 4.54
N ARG A 354 -1.69 -3.55 4.89
CA ARG A 354 -1.39 -2.55 5.92
C ARG A 354 -1.78 -1.14 5.45
N ASN A 355 -1.57 -0.81 4.18
CA ASN A 355 -2.01 0.46 3.61
C ASN A 355 -3.55 0.60 3.71
N MET A 356 -4.32 -0.45 3.42
CA MET A 356 -5.78 -0.43 3.58
C MET A 356 -6.22 -0.23 5.04
N GLU A 357 -5.56 -0.86 6.02
CA GLU A 357 -5.81 -0.60 7.45
C GLU A 357 -5.52 0.86 7.84
N ILE A 358 -4.41 1.42 7.35
CA ILE A 358 -4.01 2.81 7.61
C ILE A 358 -5.03 3.79 7.02
N PHE A 359 -5.54 3.53 5.82
CA PHE A 359 -6.59 4.33 5.21
C PHE A 359 -7.93 4.23 5.96
N ASP A 360 -8.28 3.05 6.48
CA ASP A 360 -9.45 2.84 7.35
C ASP A 360 -9.30 3.56 8.71
N GLN A 361 -8.10 3.56 9.28
CA GLN A 361 -7.78 4.31 10.48
C GLN A 361 -7.86 5.83 10.24
N LEU A 362 -7.27 6.31 9.14
CA LEU A 362 -7.21 7.71 8.75
C LEU A 362 -8.60 8.32 8.54
N LYS A 363 -9.56 7.57 8.00
CA LYS A 363 -10.92 8.04 7.75
C LYS A 363 -11.66 8.52 9.00
N SER A 364 -11.39 7.89 10.15
CA SER A 364 -11.95 8.25 11.45
C SER A 364 -11.17 9.34 12.19
N VAL A 365 -10.11 9.92 11.61
CA VAL A 365 -9.35 11.00 12.26
C VAL A 365 -10.22 12.26 12.33
N GLU A 366 -10.32 12.85 13.53
CA GLU A 366 -11.24 13.96 13.75
C GLU A 366 -10.83 15.21 12.97
N GLY A 367 -11.74 15.78 12.17
CA GLY A 367 -11.51 17.01 11.43
C GLY A 367 -10.67 16.87 10.16
N LEU A 368 -10.49 15.65 9.63
CA LEU A 368 -9.96 15.46 8.28
C LEU A 368 -10.91 16.09 7.23
N PRO A 369 -10.42 16.80 6.20
CA PRO A 369 -11.28 17.39 5.17
C PRO A 369 -12.06 16.34 4.36
N GLU A 370 -13.28 16.66 3.96
CA GLU A 370 -14.19 15.69 3.33
C GLU A 370 -13.68 15.18 1.97
N GLU A 371 -13.06 16.03 1.17
CA GLU A 371 -12.35 15.66 -0.07
C GLU A 371 -11.37 14.50 0.15
N ILE A 372 -10.72 14.44 1.31
CA ILE A 372 -9.72 13.40 1.62
C ILE A 372 -10.38 12.12 2.07
N ARG A 373 -11.50 12.20 2.77
CA ARG A 373 -12.35 11.03 3.00
C ARG A 373 -12.84 10.47 1.67
N THR A 374 -13.09 11.31 0.65
CA THR A 374 -13.32 10.88 -0.74
C THR A 374 -12.12 10.14 -1.33
N LYS A 375 -10.94 10.77 -1.35
CA LYS A 375 -9.73 10.13 -1.89
C LYS A 375 -9.25 8.89 -1.11
N ILE A 376 -9.61 8.73 0.17
CA ILE A 376 -9.29 7.55 0.99
C ILE A 376 -9.94 6.27 0.46
N GLU A 377 -11.21 6.31 0.05
CA GLU A 377 -11.85 5.11 -0.52
C GLU A 377 -11.21 4.73 -1.86
N ARG A 378 -10.80 5.73 -2.65
CA ARG A 378 -10.04 5.52 -3.89
C ARG A 378 -8.63 4.99 -3.63
N ALA A 379 -7.97 5.42 -2.55
CA ALA A 379 -6.70 4.85 -2.07
C ALA A 379 -6.81 3.39 -1.58
N LYS A 380 -7.93 3.02 -0.94
CA LYS A 380 -8.27 1.61 -0.63
C LYS A 380 -8.47 0.82 -1.94
N ASP A 381 -9.15 1.37 -2.94
CA ASP A 381 -9.33 0.73 -4.26
C ASP A 381 -8.02 0.57 -5.04
N ILE A 382 -7.11 1.54 -4.99
CA ILE A 382 -5.76 1.46 -5.58
C ILE A 382 -4.95 0.35 -4.88
N SER A 383 -5.01 0.28 -3.55
CA SER A 383 -4.28 -0.74 -2.79
C SER A 383 -4.84 -2.14 -3.01
N ALA A 384 -6.16 -2.30 -3.10
CA ALA A 384 -6.79 -3.57 -3.50
C ALA A 384 -6.38 -4.01 -4.92
N ARG A 385 -6.27 -3.07 -5.88
CA ARG A 385 -5.77 -3.36 -7.23
C ARG A 385 -4.31 -3.81 -7.23
N ARG A 386 -3.43 -3.13 -6.48
CA ARG A 386 -2.03 -3.55 -6.34
C ARG A 386 -1.88 -4.90 -5.63
N PHE A 387 -2.70 -5.16 -4.61
CA PHE A 387 -2.78 -6.46 -3.95
C PHE A 387 -3.16 -7.54 -4.97
N GLN A 388 -4.23 -7.33 -5.74
CA GLN A 388 -4.61 -8.24 -6.83
C GLN A 388 -3.45 -8.45 -7.81
N SER A 389 -2.81 -7.37 -8.29
CA SER A 389 -1.70 -7.45 -9.24
C SER A 389 -0.47 -8.19 -8.69
N LYS A 390 -0.20 -8.13 -7.39
CA LYS A 390 0.85 -8.92 -6.73
C LYS A 390 0.44 -10.38 -6.51
N PHE A 391 -0.82 -10.63 -6.17
CA PHE A 391 -1.37 -11.97 -5.84
C PHE A 391 -1.59 -12.85 -7.10
N GLU A 392 -2.01 -12.22 -8.20
CA GLU A 392 -2.16 -12.82 -9.53
C GLU A 392 -0.93 -12.66 -10.43
N GLY A 393 0.08 -11.91 -9.98
CA GLY A 393 1.14 -11.38 -10.83
C GLY A 393 1.84 -12.42 -11.68
N GLU A 394 2.24 -12.03 -12.90
CA GLU A 394 2.91 -12.95 -13.84
C GLU A 394 4.37 -13.25 -13.46
N PHE A 395 4.98 -12.41 -12.62
CA PHE A 395 6.33 -12.63 -12.08
C PHE A 395 6.39 -13.87 -11.20
N GLY A 396 7.25 -14.84 -11.55
CA GLY A 396 7.43 -16.07 -10.78
C GLY A 396 7.14 -17.34 -11.59
N ASP A 397 7.82 -18.42 -11.24
CA ASP A 397 7.23 -19.74 -11.47
C ASP A 397 6.03 -19.95 -10.52
N ASN A 398 5.27 -21.02 -10.75
CA ASN A 398 4.09 -21.29 -9.94
C ASN A 398 4.42 -21.60 -8.47
N GLU A 399 5.64 -22.09 -8.16
CA GLU A 399 6.06 -22.40 -6.80
C GLU A 399 6.34 -21.09 -6.02
N PHE A 400 7.08 -20.16 -6.64
CA PHE A 400 7.28 -18.82 -6.12
C PHE A 400 5.94 -18.09 -5.92
N LYS A 401 5.02 -18.15 -6.88
CA LYS A 401 3.69 -17.52 -6.77
C LYS A 401 2.91 -18.08 -5.59
N THR A 402 2.88 -19.40 -5.41
CA THR A 402 2.25 -20.02 -4.23
C THR A 402 2.88 -19.54 -2.93
N ARG A 403 4.22 -19.51 -2.81
CA ARG A 403 4.89 -19.00 -1.60
C ARG A 403 4.66 -17.50 -1.36
N ALA A 404 4.60 -16.69 -2.40
CA ALA A 404 4.31 -15.27 -2.32
C ALA A 404 2.86 -15.02 -1.83
N ARG A 405 1.88 -15.77 -2.36
CA ARG A 405 0.50 -15.75 -1.86
C ARG A 405 0.40 -16.22 -0.41
N GLU A 406 1.08 -17.31 -0.06
CA GLU A 406 1.13 -17.84 1.30
C GLU A 406 1.67 -16.79 2.28
N ARG A 407 2.76 -16.10 1.94
CA ARG A 407 3.29 -14.97 2.74
C ARG A 407 2.30 -13.80 2.87
N MET A 408 1.64 -13.40 1.79
CA MET A 408 0.60 -12.36 1.84
C MET A 408 -0.58 -12.77 2.72
N MET A 409 -0.90 -14.07 2.79
CA MET A 409 -1.98 -14.63 3.60
C MET A 409 -1.58 -14.91 5.06
N GLN A 410 -0.31 -15.17 5.33
CA GLN A 410 0.21 -15.51 6.66
C GLN A 410 -0.20 -14.46 7.72
N ARG A 411 -0.22 -13.18 7.35
CA ARG A 411 -0.64 -12.07 8.22
C ARG A 411 -2.08 -12.22 8.75
N PHE A 412 -2.96 -12.90 8.01
CA PHE A 412 -4.32 -13.22 8.46
C PHE A 412 -4.39 -14.55 9.23
N GLN A 413 -3.45 -15.46 8.99
CA GLN A 413 -3.37 -16.77 9.66
C GLN A 413 -2.76 -16.75 11.07
N ASP A 414 -1.87 -15.80 11.40
CA ASP A 414 -1.01 -15.83 12.61
C ASP A 414 -1.77 -15.96 13.96
N GLN A 415 -1.97 -17.21 14.40
CA GLN A 415 -2.85 -17.60 15.51
C GLN A 415 -2.40 -17.10 16.89
N GLU A 416 -1.09 -16.98 17.14
CA GLU A 416 -0.58 -16.53 18.44
C GLU A 416 -0.86 -15.04 18.72
N SER A 417 -1.13 -14.27 17.65
CA SER A 417 -1.06 -12.81 17.66
C SER A 417 -2.41 -12.11 17.68
N SER A 418 -3.48 -12.82 18.11
CA SER A 418 -4.87 -12.34 18.21
C SER A 418 -5.35 -11.58 16.98
N VAL A 419 -5.78 -12.30 15.93
CA VAL A 419 -6.25 -11.73 14.66
C VAL A 419 -7.20 -10.56 14.93
N GLY A 420 -6.73 -9.34 14.67
CA GLY A 420 -7.45 -8.12 15.04
C GLY A 420 -8.68 -7.90 14.19
N VAL A 421 -9.66 -7.16 14.72
CA VAL A 421 -10.85 -6.71 13.96
C VAL A 421 -10.43 -6.05 12.66
N GLU A 422 -9.39 -5.20 12.72
CA GLU A 422 -8.84 -4.49 11.55
C GLU A 422 -8.37 -5.43 10.43
N ARG A 423 -7.68 -6.52 10.76
CA ARG A 423 -7.24 -7.52 9.75
C ARG A 423 -8.45 -8.24 9.14
N MET A 424 -9.45 -8.59 9.96
CA MET A 424 -10.69 -9.20 9.49
C MET A 424 -11.55 -8.26 8.63
N LYS A 425 -11.59 -6.97 8.95
CA LYS A 425 -12.19 -5.94 8.10
C LYS A 425 -11.42 -5.80 6.78
N THR A 426 -10.10 -5.85 6.81
CA THR A 426 -9.25 -5.72 5.62
C THR A 426 -9.41 -6.88 4.65
N ILE A 427 -9.49 -8.13 5.12
CA ILE A 427 -9.76 -9.27 4.23
C ILE A 427 -11.18 -9.22 3.64
N GLN A 428 -12.16 -8.69 4.39
CA GLN A 428 -13.51 -8.41 3.88
C GLN A 428 -13.52 -7.28 2.84
N ASP A 429 -12.82 -6.17 3.08
CA ASP A 429 -12.63 -5.08 2.10
C ASP A 429 -11.93 -5.59 0.83
N LEU A 430 -10.90 -6.44 0.95
CA LEU A 430 -10.21 -7.06 -0.18
C LEU A 430 -11.17 -7.97 -0.98
N LYS A 431 -11.96 -8.82 -0.32
CA LYS A 431 -12.99 -9.66 -0.96
C LYS A 431 -14.03 -8.86 -1.74
N GLU A 432 -14.37 -7.69 -1.25
CA GLU A 432 -15.33 -6.78 -1.90
C GLU A 432 -14.70 -5.99 -3.06
N ARG A 433 -13.40 -5.70 -3.00
CA ARG A 433 -12.70 -4.86 -3.99
C ARG A 433 -11.91 -5.63 -5.05
N VAL A 434 -11.55 -6.88 -4.79
CA VAL A 434 -10.73 -7.73 -5.68
C VAL A 434 -11.61 -8.73 -6.43
N ARG A 435 -11.33 -8.92 -7.72
CA ARG A 435 -11.94 -9.97 -8.55
C ARG A 435 -10.84 -10.75 -9.25
N PHE A 436 -10.48 -11.88 -8.67
CA PHE A 436 -9.47 -12.77 -9.25
C PHE A 436 -9.99 -13.36 -10.58
N LYS A 437 -9.13 -13.33 -11.60
CA LYS A 437 -9.34 -13.94 -12.93
C LYS A 437 -9.28 -15.47 -12.86
N ASP A 438 -8.53 -16.00 -11.90
CA ASP A 438 -8.38 -17.42 -11.65
C ASP A 438 -9.30 -17.87 -10.50
N GLU A 439 -10.23 -18.78 -10.79
CA GLU A 439 -11.14 -19.33 -9.78
C GLU A 439 -10.42 -20.13 -8.68
N GLU A 440 -9.24 -20.71 -8.95
CA GLU A 440 -8.48 -21.43 -7.92
C GLU A 440 -7.89 -20.45 -6.90
N ILE A 441 -7.36 -19.32 -7.38
CA ILE A 441 -6.89 -18.19 -6.55
C ILE A 441 -8.06 -17.61 -5.73
N GLU A 442 -9.24 -17.44 -6.33
CA GLU A 442 -10.43 -16.96 -5.60
C GLU A 442 -10.88 -17.95 -4.51
N LYS A 443 -10.80 -19.26 -4.77
CA LYS A 443 -11.10 -20.31 -3.79
C LYS A 443 -10.04 -20.42 -2.70
N GLU A 444 -8.77 -20.17 -3.00
CA GLU A 444 -7.66 -20.07 -2.06
C GLU A 444 -7.91 -18.89 -1.10
N PHE A 445 -8.14 -17.68 -1.65
CA PHE A 445 -8.46 -16.48 -0.87
C PHE A 445 -9.67 -16.69 0.07
N LYS A 446 -10.78 -17.25 -0.44
CA LYS A 446 -11.98 -17.56 0.36
C LYS A 446 -11.72 -18.61 1.45
N GLN A 447 -10.79 -19.54 1.24
CA GLN A 447 -10.37 -20.49 2.27
C GLN A 447 -9.53 -19.83 3.35
N GLU A 448 -8.67 -18.86 3.01
CA GLU A 448 -7.89 -18.09 3.99
C GLU A 448 -8.75 -17.14 4.82
N GLU A 449 -9.73 -16.48 4.21
CA GLU A 449 -10.79 -15.75 4.93
C GLU A 449 -11.50 -16.69 5.93
N GLU A 450 -11.98 -17.84 5.47
CA GLU A 450 -12.66 -18.84 6.31
C GLU A 450 -11.75 -19.35 7.46
N LYS A 451 -10.47 -19.64 7.18
CA LYS A 451 -9.48 -20.03 8.19
C LYS A 451 -9.21 -18.92 9.20
N SER A 452 -9.24 -17.66 8.77
CA SER A 452 -9.05 -16.49 9.64
C SER A 452 -10.25 -16.33 10.57
N ILE A 453 -11.48 -16.40 10.05
CA ILE A 453 -12.72 -16.43 10.84
C ILE A 453 -12.70 -17.62 11.82
N GLN A 454 -12.32 -18.82 11.36
CA GLN A 454 -12.27 -20.02 12.21
C GLN A 454 -11.19 -19.92 13.29
N SER A 455 -10.00 -19.43 12.97
CA SER A 455 -8.90 -19.24 13.94
C SER A 455 -9.28 -18.20 14.98
N PHE A 456 -9.93 -17.11 14.55
CA PHE A 456 -10.54 -16.12 15.42
C PHE A 456 -11.60 -16.75 16.34
N VAL A 457 -12.58 -17.50 15.80
CA VAL A 457 -13.61 -18.21 16.57
C VAL A 457 -13.04 -19.30 17.49
N ALA A 458 -11.90 -19.91 17.14
CA ALA A 458 -11.17 -20.88 17.96
C ALA A 458 -10.40 -20.19 19.10
N ALA A 459 -9.89 -18.98 18.89
CA ALA A 459 -9.28 -18.12 19.89
C ALA A 459 -10.27 -17.55 20.93
N PHE A 460 -11.52 -18.03 20.93
CA PHE A 460 -12.43 -17.97 22.08
C PHE A 460 -12.36 -19.28 22.88
N PRO A 461 -11.43 -19.46 23.84
CA PRO A 461 -11.59 -20.40 24.93
C PRO A 461 -12.68 -19.88 25.91
N ASP A 462 -12.96 -20.63 26.98
CA ASP A 462 -14.04 -20.29 27.94
C ASP A 462 -14.01 -18.82 28.38
N ALA A 463 -15.17 -18.16 28.26
CA ALA A 463 -15.35 -16.70 28.24
C ALA A 463 -14.78 -15.90 29.44
N GLU A 464 -14.35 -16.58 30.51
CA GLU A 464 -13.72 -15.96 31.69
C GLU A 464 -12.22 -15.70 31.49
N ALA A 465 -11.51 -16.51 30.69
CA ALA A 465 -10.05 -16.44 30.56
C ALA A 465 -9.56 -15.25 29.71
N ASP A 466 -10.33 -14.89 28.68
CA ASP A 466 -9.98 -13.84 27.70
C ASP A 466 -10.95 -12.65 27.73
N ALA A 467 -11.66 -12.45 28.86
CA ALA A 467 -12.68 -11.42 29.02
C ALA A 467 -12.22 -9.98 28.68
N GLU A 468 -10.94 -9.66 28.87
CA GLU A 468 -10.37 -8.36 28.49
C GLU A 468 -10.19 -8.23 26.97
N ARG A 469 -9.74 -9.30 26.29
CA ARG A 469 -9.64 -9.33 24.82
C ARG A 469 -11.02 -9.22 24.17
N PHE A 470 -12.04 -9.86 24.75
CA PHE A 470 -13.41 -9.74 24.27
C PHE A 470 -14.00 -8.34 24.44
N ARG A 471 -13.72 -7.66 25.56
CA ARG A 471 -14.10 -6.25 25.74
C ARG A 471 -13.38 -5.36 24.74
N GLU A 472 -12.07 -5.55 24.54
CA GLU A 472 -11.29 -4.79 23.57
C GLU A 472 -11.80 -4.98 22.14
N LEU A 473 -12.14 -6.22 21.77
CA LEU A 473 -12.73 -6.54 20.47
C LEU A 473 -14.10 -5.88 20.26
N SER A 474 -15.01 -6.03 21.24
CA SER A 474 -16.35 -5.45 21.19
C SER A 474 -16.26 -3.92 21.11
N ARG A 475 -15.36 -3.33 21.92
CA ARG A 475 -15.01 -1.91 21.88
C ARG A 475 -14.52 -1.47 20.51
N GLN A 476 -13.59 -2.17 19.87
CA GLN A 476 -13.08 -1.81 18.54
C GLN A 476 -14.18 -1.85 17.46
N MET A 477 -15.06 -2.86 17.48
CA MET A 477 -16.22 -2.91 16.57
C MET A 477 -17.24 -1.81 16.86
N ALA A 478 -17.44 -1.48 18.13
CA ALA A 478 -18.43 -0.50 18.55
C ALA A 478 -17.93 0.97 18.42
N GLU A 479 -16.63 1.22 18.47
CA GLU A 479 -16.02 2.54 18.19
C GLU A 479 -16.17 2.92 16.70
N LYS A 480 -16.12 1.93 15.79
CA LYS A 480 -16.27 2.11 14.34
C LYS A 480 -17.32 1.17 13.72
N PRO A 481 -18.62 1.39 13.98
CA PRO A 481 -19.68 0.51 13.51
C PRO A 481 -20.06 0.83 12.05
N ASP A 482 -19.25 0.32 11.12
CA ASP A 482 -19.43 0.47 9.66
C ASP A 482 -20.01 -0.80 9.00
N PRO A 483 -20.37 -0.77 7.69
CA PRO A 483 -20.95 -1.94 7.01
C PRO A 483 -20.09 -3.21 7.07
N ASN A 484 -18.76 -3.09 7.01
CA ASN A 484 -17.84 -4.22 7.10
C ASN A 484 -17.81 -4.84 8.50
N THR A 485 -17.90 -4.01 9.54
CA THR A 485 -18.04 -4.45 10.92
C THR A 485 -19.32 -5.27 11.10
N PHE A 486 -20.46 -4.81 10.57
CA PHE A 486 -21.71 -5.57 10.63
C PHE A 486 -21.68 -6.87 9.80
N ARG A 487 -21.01 -6.89 8.63
CA ARG A 487 -20.78 -8.13 7.87
C ARG A 487 -19.97 -9.14 8.67
N LEU A 488 -18.87 -8.69 9.29
CA LEU A 488 -18.01 -9.53 10.11
C LEU A 488 -18.78 -10.12 11.30
N ILE A 489 -19.57 -9.30 12.01
CA ILE A 489 -20.44 -9.77 13.11
C ILE A 489 -21.39 -10.87 12.63
N GLN A 490 -22.04 -10.71 11.47
CA GLN A 490 -22.95 -11.72 10.91
C GLN A 490 -22.24 -13.02 10.51
N GLN A 491 -21.05 -12.92 9.90
CA GLN A 491 -20.23 -14.09 9.58
C GLN A 491 -19.83 -14.84 10.85
N LEU A 492 -19.40 -14.12 11.89
CA LEU A 492 -19.07 -14.70 13.19
C LEU A 492 -20.29 -15.39 13.82
N GLU A 493 -21.46 -14.73 13.82
CA GLU A 493 -22.71 -15.28 14.31
C GLU A 493 -23.00 -16.64 13.65
N GLU A 494 -22.95 -16.72 12.31
CA GLU A 494 -23.14 -17.95 11.53
C GLU A 494 -22.23 -19.09 11.98
N LYS A 495 -20.93 -18.81 12.21
CA LYS A 495 -19.98 -19.83 12.68
C LYS A 495 -20.24 -20.27 14.11
N VAL A 496 -20.68 -19.37 14.98
CA VAL A 496 -20.92 -19.67 16.41
C VAL A 496 -22.33 -20.17 16.73
N LYS A 497 -23.26 -20.25 15.75
CA LYS A 497 -24.64 -20.75 15.96
C LYS A 497 -24.74 -22.08 16.72
N SER A 498 -23.71 -22.92 16.65
CA SER A 498 -23.65 -24.22 17.34
C SER A 498 -23.20 -24.15 18.82
N ASP A 499 -22.57 -23.06 19.25
CA ASP A 499 -22.09 -22.83 20.61
C ASP A 499 -22.90 -21.70 21.26
N PRO A 500 -23.84 -22.02 22.18
CA PRO A 500 -24.71 -21.03 22.80
C PRO A 500 -23.97 -19.91 23.54
N LYS A 501 -22.80 -20.18 24.15
CA LYS A 501 -22.02 -19.16 24.87
C LYS A 501 -21.39 -18.17 23.89
N LYS A 502 -20.74 -18.68 22.84
CA LYS A 502 -20.12 -17.84 21.82
C LYS A 502 -21.18 -17.04 21.05
N ARG A 503 -22.34 -17.64 20.78
CA ARG A 503 -23.48 -16.94 20.18
C ARG A 503 -24.01 -15.82 21.08
N GLU A 504 -24.24 -16.06 22.37
CA GLU A 504 -24.64 -15.00 23.32
C GLU A 504 -23.60 -13.87 23.39
N PHE A 505 -22.31 -14.18 23.28
CA PHE A 505 -21.26 -13.17 23.16
C PHE A 505 -21.40 -12.34 21.86
N ILE A 506 -21.53 -12.98 20.69
CA ILE A 506 -21.68 -12.25 19.41
C ILE A 506 -22.99 -11.44 19.39
N GLU A 507 -24.10 -11.95 19.94
CA GLU A 507 -25.36 -11.20 20.12
C GLU A 507 -25.17 -9.95 21.01
N ASN A 508 -24.33 -10.02 22.05
CA ASN A 508 -24.00 -8.87 22.89
C ASN A 508 -23.08 -7.85 22.17
N MET A 509 -22.10 -8.33 21.41
CA MET A 509 -21.21 -7.49 20.59
C MET A 509 -21.98 -6.79 19.46
N GLU A 510 -22.91 -7.49 18.80
CA GLU A 510 -23.84 -6.91 17.82
C GLU A 510 -24.68 -5.80 18.47
N ARG A 511 -25.23 -6.04 19.67
CA ARG A 511 -25.99 -5.03 20.42
C ARG A 511 -25.13 -3.82 20.79
N GLU A 512 -23.88 -4.02 21.19
CA GLU A 512 -22.96 -2.92 21.50
C GLU A 512 -22.66 -2.07 20.25
N ALA A 513 -22.34 -2.72 19.12
CA ALA A 513 -22.12 -2.05 17.83
C ALA A 513 -23.37 -1.31 17.33
N LYS A 514 -24.56 -1.92 17.42
CA LYS A 514 -25.86 -1.29 17.10
C LYS A 514 -26.14 -0.09 18.01
N SER A 515 -25.84 -0.20 19.31
CA SER A 515 -26.03 0.88 20.27
C SER A 515 -25.08 2.05 20.02
N ARG A 516 -23.79 1.80 19.72
CA ARG A 516 -22.84 2.86 19.37
C ARG A 516 -23.13 3.48 18.01
N PHE A 517 -23.56 2.69 17.02
CA PHE A 517 -24.06 3.22 15.75
C PHE A 517 -25.18 4.24 15.98
N ALA A 518 -26.15 3.91 16.86
CA ALA A 518 -27.26 4.81 17.15
C ALA A 518 -26.88 6.04 17.96
N GLU A 519 -25.89 5.94 18.84
CA GLU A 519 -25.28 7.06 19.56
C GLU A 519 -24.56 8.02 18.59
N ARG A 520 -23.59 7.51 17.81
CA ARG A 520 -22.83 8.30 16.83
C ARG A 520 -23.73 8.93 15.76
N ALA A 521 -24.66 8.17 15.18
CA ALA A 521 -25.63 8.66 14.19
C ALA A 521 -26.53 9.79 14.72
N ARG A 522 -26.78 9.82 16.03
CA ARG A 522 -27.57 10.86 16.70
C ARG A 522 -26.73 12.10 17.00
N ASP A 523 -25.52 11.92 17.51
CA ASP A 523 -24.71 13.00 18.06
C ASP A 523 -23.81 13.68 17.01
N GLU A 524 -23.35 12.93 15.99
CA GLU A 524 -22.51 13.44 14.89
C GLU A 524 -23.31 13.70 13.59
N GLY A 525 -24.42 13.00 13.38
CA GLY A 525 -25.33 13.23 12.25
C GLY A 525 -24.71 12.91 10.89
N GLU A 526 -24.81 13.84 9.94
CA GLU A 526 -24.34 13.69 8.55
C GLU A 526 -22.86 13.30 8.48
N ARG A 527 -22.02 13.90 9.33
CA ARG A 527 -20.59 13.62 9.45
C ARG A 527 -20.24 12.16 9.74
N PHE A 528 -21.10 11.45 10.48
CA PHE A 528 -20.92 10.03 10.77
C PHE A 528 -21.28 9.17 9.56
N PHE A 529 -22.32 9.54 8.79
CA PHE A 529 -22.68 8.82 7.57
C PHE A 529 -21.62 8.98 6.46
N GLU A 530 -20.97 10.15 6.38
CA GLU A 530 -19.78 10.40 5.54
C GLU A 530 -18.58 9.51 5.97
N GLU A 531 -18.36 9.33 7.28
CA GLU A 531 -17.28 8.46 7.77
C GLU A 531 -17.51 6.97 7.42
N ILE A 532 -18.75 6.49 7.53
CA ILE A 532 -19.06 5.06 7.27
C ILE A 532 -19.46 4.75 5.82
N SER A 533 -19.64 5.75 4.94
CA SER A 533 -20.02 5.52 3.55
C SER A 533 -18.82 5.04 2.72
N SER A 534 -19.01 4.07 1.84
CA SER A 534 -17.95 3.46 1.04
C SER A 534 -18.25 3.53 -0.45
N ASN A 535 -17.31 3.06 -1.27
CA ASN A 535 -17.53 2.89 -2.70
C ASN A 535 -18.33 1.60 -3.04
N ASN A 536 -18.71 0.77 -2.05
CA ASN A 536 -19.39 -0.52 -2.27
C ASN A 536 -20.93 -0.39 -2.25
N PRO A 537 -21.65 -0.63 -3.37
CA PRO A 537 -23.11 -0.61 -3.40
C PRO A 537 -23.78 -1.68 -2.52
N GLY A 538 -23.10 -2.79 -2.21
CA GLY A 538 -23.60 -3.80 -1.29
C GLY A 538 -23.80 -3.31 0.16
N ASP A 539 -23.25 -2.16 0.55
CA ASP A 539 -23.41 -1.58 1.89
C ASP A 539 -24.85 -1.07 2.11
N ILE A 540 -25.55 -0.69 1.04
CA ILE A 540 -26.96 -0.30 1.07
C ILE A 540 -27.85 -1.43 1.64
N GLU A 541 -27.50 -2.69 1.38
CA GLU A 541 -28.20 -3.84 1.95
C GLU A 541 -27.96 -4.01 3.46
N ILE A 542 -26.77 -3.63 3.94
CA ILE A 542 -26.44 -3.66 5.37
C ILE A 542 -27.25 -2.58 6.10
N PHE A 543 -27.30 -1.36 5.60
CA PHE A 543 -28.12 -0.29 6.20
C PHE A 543 -29.62 -0.61 6.17
N ARG A 544 -30.14 -1.18 5.08
CA ARG A 544 -31.53 -1.69 5.03
C ARG A 544 -31.80 -2.80 6.05
N ARG A 545 -30.83 -3.69 6.28
CA ARG A 545 -30.96 -4.74 7.31
C ARG A 545 -31.00 -4.14 8.71
N LEU A 546 -30.14 -3.16 9.00
CA LEU A 546 -30.16 -2.43 10.26
C LEU A 546 -31.47 -1.65 10.46
N GLN A 547 -32.05 -1.07 9.40
CA GLN A 547 -33.36 -0.41 9.41
C GLN A 547 -34.50 -1.40 9.75
N ASN A 548 -34.46 -2.61 9.19
CA ASN A 548 -35.41 -3.67 9.51
C ASN A 548 -35.23 -4.18 10.95
N ASP A 549 -33.99 -4.47 11.36
CA ASP A 549 -33.67 -4.86 12.74
C ASP A 549 -34.13 -3.81 13.76
N PHE A 550 -33.97 -2.52 13.46
CA PHE A 550 -34.45 -1.41 14.29
C PHE A 550 -35.98 -1.38 14.37
N SER A 551 -36.66 -1.65 13.25
CA SER A 551 -38.12 -1.69 13.18
C SER A 551 -38.70 -2.86 13.97
N GLU A 552 -38.00 -4.00 14.04
CA GLU A 552 -38.40 -5.19 14.77
C GLU A 552 -37.99 -5.18 16.25
N ARG A 553 -36.79 -4.65 16.57
CA ARG A 553 -36.11 -4.72 17.88
C ARG A 553 -35.40 -3.39 18.22
N PRO A 554 -36.12 -2.27 18.38
CA PRO A 554 -35.49 -0.97 18.64
C PRO A 554 -34.70 -0.94 19.96
N GLU A 555 -34.99 -1.83 20.92
CA GLU A 555 -34.24 -1.98 22.17
C GLU A 555 -32.78 -2.43 21.97
N ASP A 556 -32.45 -3.14 20.89
CA ASP A 556 -31.07 -3.57 20.61
C ASP A 556 -30.18 -2.38 20.19
N PHE A 557 -30.76 -1.22 19.82
CA PHE A 557 -30.05 0.00 19.43
C PHE A 557 -29.93 1.06 20.54
N PHE A 558 -30.58 0.87 21.69
CA PHE A 558 -30.50 1.80 22.83
C PHE A 558 -30.05 1.13 24.13
N GLY A 559 -29.62 -0.13 24.04
CA GLY A 559 -29.15 -0.93 25.16
C GLY A 559 -30.24 -1.26 26.20
N PRO A 560 -29.88 -2.05 27.24
CA PRO A 560 -30.74 -2.20 28.41
C PRO A 560 -30.90 -0.85 29.11
N ALA A 561 -32.12 -0.56 29.60
CA ALA A 561 -32.60 0.74 30.09
C ALA A 561 -31.96 1.29 31.39
N GLY A 562 -30.66 1.06 31.60
CA GLY A 562 -29.87 1.53 32.74
C GLY A 562 -28.37 1.66 32.46
N PHE A 563 -27.93 1.66 31.19
CA PHE A 563 -26.52 1.84 30.80
C PHE A 563 -26.14 3.28 30.41
N ALA A 564 -27.08 4.23 30.47
CA ALA A 564 -26.73 5.64 30.47
C ALA A 564 -25.90 5.94 31.74
N GLY A 565 -24.65 6.38 31.58
CA GLY A 565 -23.74 6.68 32.70
C GLY A 565 -24.36 7.68 33.68
N GLU A 566 -23.89 7.65 34.95
CA GLU A 566 -24.55 8.24 36.13
C GLU A 566 -24.94 9.74 36.04
N GLU A 567 -24.46 10.48 35.04
CA GLU A 567 -24.71 11.91 34.85
C GLU A 567 -25.68 12.24 33.68
N GLY A 568 -26.07 11.24 32.87
CA GLY A 568 -26.98 11.43 31.73
C GLY A 568 -28.48 11.32 32.10
N PRO A 569 -29.39 12.05 31.44
CA PRO A 569 -30.83 11.87 31.61
C PRO A 569 -31.24 10.50 31.04
N SER A 570 -31.35 9.49 31.91
CA SER A 570 -31.66 8.09 31.55
C SER A 570 -32.92 7.98 30.67
N PHE A 571 -32.69 7.80 29.37
CA PHE A 571 -33.74 7.53 28.40
C PHE A 571 -34.13 6.05 28.53
N ASP A 572 -35.31 5.77 29.07
CA ASP A 572 -35.88 4.42 29.07
C ASP A 572 -36.64 4.19 27.75
N PRO A 573 -36.09 3.44 26.77
CA PRO A 573 -36.75 3.20 25.50
C PRO A 573 -38.09 2.46 25.66
N ARG A 574 -38.30 1.70 26.75
CA ARG A 574 -39.59 1.05 27.04
C ARG A 574 -40.68 2.03 27.47
N ARG A 575 -40.29 3.23 27.94
CA ARG A 575 -41.21 4.26 28.44
C ARG A 575 -41.50 5.35 27.41
N PHE A 576 -40.53 5.66 26.55
CA PHE A 576 -40.64 6.75 25.57
C PHE A 576 -40.66 6.29 24.11
N GLY A 577 -40.44 5.00 23.85
CA GLY A 577 -40.23 4.45 22.51
C GLY A 577 -38.86 4.81 21.94
N PRO A 578 -38.52 4.33 20.73
CA PRO A 578 -37.42 4.91 19.96
C PRO A 578 -37.65 6.43 19.76
N PRO A 579 -36.59 7.26 19.69
CA PRO A 579 -36.73 8.67 19.34
C PRO A 579 -37.50 8.84 18.03
N GLN A 580 -38.53 9.70 18.03
CA GLN A 580 -39.40 9.84 16.86
C GLN A 580 -38.59 10.29 15.62
N GLY A 581 -38.70 9.52 14.54
CA GLY A 581 -37.98 9.77 13.31
C GLY A 581 -36.55 9.23 13.26
N PHE A 582 -36.12 8.41 14.24
CA PHE A 582 -34.84 7.71 14.16
C PHE A 582 -34.73 6.80 12.93
N ASP A 583 -35.83 6.28 12.38
CA ASP A 583 -35.83 5.50 11.12
C ASP A 583 -35.13 6.22 9.96
N ARG A 584 -35.14 7.56 9.98
CA ARG A 584 -34.48 8.44 8.99
C ARG A 584 -32.95 8.44 9.10
N VAL A 585 -32.38 7.91 10.18
CA VAL A 585 -30.92 7.67 10.31
C VAL A 585 -30.47 6.69 9.24
N PHE A 586 -31.21 5.60 9.04
CA PHE A 586 -30.89 4.61 8.02
C PHE A 586 -31.14 5.15 6.61
N ASP A 587 -32.21 5.94 6.42
CA ASP A 587 -32.43 6.63 5.16
C ASP A 587 -31.23 7.53 4.81
N ARG A 588 -30.73 8.34 5.76
CA ARG A 588 -29.55 9.20 5.57
C ARG A 588 -28.25 8.41 5.33
N ALA A 589 -28.05 7.29 6.03
CA ALA A 589 -26.90 6.42 5.79
C ALA A 589 -26.92 5.87 4.34
N ILE A 590 -28.10 5.49 3.85
CA ILE A 590 -28.27 5.05 2.46
C ILE A 590 -28.16 6.23 1.48
N ASP A 591 -28.59 7.46 1.83
CA ASP A 591 -28.38 8.66 1.00
C ASP A 591 -26.87 8.93 0.84
N ALA A 592 -26.13 9.04 1.94
CA ALA A 592 -24.66 9.24 1.92
C ALA A 592 -23.93 8.12 1.14
N GLN A 593 -24.37 6.87 1.30
CA GLN A 593 -23.85 5.75 0.50
C GLN A 593 -24.16 5.91 -0.99
N SER A 594 -25.38 6.35 -1.34
CA SER A 594 -25.83 6.53 -2.73
C SER A 594 -25.10 7.68 -3.41
N ASP A 595 -24.96 8.81 -2.72
CA ASP A 595 -24.22 9.98 -3.19
C ASP A 595 -22.73 9.62 -3.37
N ARG A 596 -22.14 8.85 -2.44
CA ARG A 596 -20.77 8.39 -2.58
C ARG A 596 -20.54 7.46 -3.78
N ILE A 597 -21.43 6.49 -4.01
CA ILE A 597 -21.36 5.62 -5.19
C ILE A 597 -21.47 6.45 -6.47
N LYS A 598 -22.32 7.48 -6.47
CA LYS A 598 -22.50 8.41 -7.58
C LYS A 598 -21.25 9.27 -7.82
N GLU A 599 -20.65 9.85 -6.78
CA GLU A 599 -19.40 10.62 -6.87
C GLU A 599 -18.27 9.76 -7.46
N ASN A 600 -18.05 8.56 -6.92
CA ASN A 600 -17.05 7.63 -7.44
C ASN A 600 -17.34 7.26 -8.92
N LEU A 601 -18.60 7.04 -9.28
CA LEU A 601 -19.00 6.82 -10.68
C LEU A 601 -18.80 8.02 -11.60
N GLN A 602 -18.82 9.25 -11.07
CA GLN A 602 -18.48 10.47 -11.80
C GLN A 602 -16.96 10.59 -11.97
N GLU A 603 -16.18 10.32 -10.91
CA GLU A 603 -14.71 10.39 -10.92
C GLU A 603 -14.03 9.32 -11.79
N ILE A 604 -14.65 8.15 -11.99
CA ILE A 604 -14.08 7.09 -12.85
C ILE A 604 -14.04 7.57 -14.32
N ARG A 605 -12.89 8.05 -14.79
CA ARG A 605 -12.67 8.48 -16.19
C ARG A 605 -12.26 7.32 -17.11
N ASP A 606 -11.47 6.36 -16.60
CA ASP A 606 -10.95 5.23 -17.40
C ASP A 606 -12.06 4.17 -17.63
N PRO A 607 -12.35 3.81 -18.90
CA PRO A 607 -13.21 2.67 -19.26
C PRO A 607 -12.90 1.38 -18.50
N ARG A 608 -11.62 1.11 -18.23
CA ARG A 608 -11.14 -0.09 -17.50
C ARG A 608 -11.47 -0.01 -16.01
N GLU A 609 -11.42 1.18 -15.40
CA GLU A 609 -11.82 1.37 -14.01
C GLU A 609 -13.34 1.19 -13.83
N PHE A 610 -14.14 1.63 -14.79
CA PHE A 610 -15.59 1.42 -14.76
C PHE A 610 -15.97 -0.03 -15.03
N GLN A 611 -15.28 -0.70 -15.96
CA GLN A 611 -15.44 -2.15 -16.14
C GLN A 611 -15.08 -2.90 -14.86
N GLN A 612 -13.96 -2.56 -14.22
CA GLN A 612 -13.57 -3.12 -12.92
C GLN A 612 -14.64 -2.84 -11.85
N PHE A 613 -15.22 -1.64 -11.79
CA PHE A 613 -16.33 -1.33 -10.88
C PHE A 613 -17.57 -2.22 -11.15
N GLN A 614 -17.94 -2.45 -12.41
CA GLN A 614 -19.05 -3.33 -12.78
C GLN A 614 -18.78 -4.80 -12.43
N GLU A 615 -17.63 -5.34 -12.83
CA GLU A 615 -17.22 -6.73 -12.56
C GLU A 615 -17.07 -7.01 -11.06
N ARG A 616 -16.61 -6.01 -10.31
CA ARG A 616 -16.46 -6.06 -8.87
C ARG A 616 -17.80 -6.15 -8.15
N PHE A 617 -18.74 -5.27 -8.46
CA PHE A 617 -19.87 -5.05 -7.55
C PHE A 617 -21.19 -5.74 -7.90
N ASP A 618 -21.33 -6.36 -9.08
CA ASP A 618 -22.54 -7.08 -9.57
C ASP A 618 -23.85 -6.58 -8.95
N ILE A 619 -24.14 -5.29 -9.19
CA ILE A 619 -25.03 -4.50 -8.34
C ILE A 619 -26.42 -5.17 -8.28
N PRO A 620 -26.87 -5.63 -7.10
CA PRO A 620 -28.18 -6.26 -6.96
C PRO A 620 -29.26 -5.33 -7.49
N LYS A 621 -30.27 -5.88 -8.17
CA LYS A 621 -31.34 -5.06 -8.79
C LYS A 621 -32.08 -4.23 -7.75
N GLU A 622 -32.19 -4.75 -6.54
CA GLU A 622 -32.77 -4.13 -5.36
C GLU A 622 -31.96 -2.92 -4.89
N VAL A 623 -30.65 -2.92 -5.08
CA VAL A 623 -29.74 -1.79 -4.82
C VAL A 623 -29.77 -0.80 -5.97
N LEU A 624 -29.73 -1.27 -7.23
CA LEU A 624 -29.86 -0.40 -8.41
C LEU A 624 -31.17 0.39 -8.36
N ASN A 625 -32.30 -0.27 -8.10
CA ASN A 625 -33.61 0.36 -7.91
C ASN A 625 -33.62 1.40 -6.77
N GLU A 626 -32.75 1.28 -5.76
CA GLU A 626 -32.62 2.27 -4.67
C GLU A 626 -31.90 3.53 -5.14
N LEU A 627 -30.79 3.34 -5.85
CA LEU A 627 -30.00 4.40 -6.46
C LEU A 627 -30.87 5.17 -7.47
N GLU A 628 -31.65 4.47 -8.30
CA GLU A 628 -32.64 5.07 -9.22
C GLU A 628 -33.78 5.79 -8.49
N ARG A 629 -34.23 5.29 -7.33
CA ARG A 629 -35.29 5.91 -6.53
C ARG A 629 -34.84 7.23 -5.90
N ARG A 630 -33.56 7.34 -5.53
CA ARG A 630 -32.96 8.52 -4.89
C ARG A 630 -32.44 9.53 -5.91
N ASP A 631 -31.82 9.05 -6.98
CA ASP A 631 -31.41 9.85 -8.14
C ASP A 631 -32.05 9.25 -9.42
N PRO A 632 -33.20 9.80 -9.88
CA PRO A 632 -33.90 9.31 -11.08
C PRO A 632 -33.07 9.31 -12.36
N GLY A 633 -31.96 10.05 -12.41
CA GLY A 633 -31.02 10.05 -13.53
C GLY A 633 -29.92 9.00 -13.41
N PHE A 634 -29.81 8.27 -12.29
CA PHE A 634 -28.75 7.28 -12.07
C PHE A 634 -28.79 6.16 -13.12
N ALA A 635 -29.98 5.59 -13.40
CA ALA A 635 -30.17 4.55 -14.41
C ALA A 635 -29.62 4.97 -15.77
N GLU A 636 -30.01 6.18 -16.18
CA GLU A 636 -29.70 6.75 -17.49
C GLU A 636 -28.21 7.02 -17.58
N ARG A 637 -27.62 7.75 -16.63
CA ARG A 637 -26.19 8.06 -16.59
C ARG A 637 -25.29 6.82 -16.47
N PHE A 638 -25.68 5.82 -15.68
CA PHE A 638 -24.93 4.55 -15.56
C PHE A 638 -24.99 3.75 -16.86
N LYS A 639 -26.15 3.74 -17.53
CA LYS A 639 -26.33 3.12 -18.83
C LYS A 639 -25.60 3.88 -19.94
N GLU A 640 -25.62 5.21 -19.95
CA GLU A 640 -24.87 6.07 -20.88
C GLU A 640 -23.36 5.81 -20.73
N LYS A 641 -22.83 5.83 -19.50
CA LYS A 641 -21.43 5.51 -19.23
C LYS A 641 -21.06 4.10 -19.70
N ARG A 642 -21.93 3.12 -19.46
CA ARG A 642 -21.76 1.75 -19.97
C ARG A 642 -21.79 1.69 -21.50
N GLN A 643 -22.73 2.36 -22.16
CA GLN A 643 -22.86 2.36 -23.62
C GLN A 643 -21.69 3.07 -24.29
N MET A 644 -21.23 4.18 -23.71
CA MET A 644 -20.00 4.87 -24.11
C MET A 644 -18.81 3.90 -24.01
N ILE A 645 -18.64 3.23 -22.88
CA ILE A 645 -17.50 2.32 -22.67
C ILE A 645 -17.58 1.07 -23.57
N GLU A 646 -18.76 0.51 -23.77
CA GLU A 646 -18.97 -0.57 -24.75
C GLU A 646 -18.68 -0.08 -26.18
N SER A 647 -19.06 1.15 -26.58
CA SER A 647 -18.73 1.66 -27.92
C SER A 647 -17.23 1.92 -28.07
N VAL A 648 -16.60 2.50 -27.06
CA VAL A 648 -15.15 2.73 -26.94
C VAL A 648 -14.37 1.42 -27.13
N GLN A 649 -14.71 0.38 -26.35
CA GLN A 649 -14.00 -0.90 -26.41
C GLN A 649 -14.21 -1.61 -27.75
N ASN A 650 -15.41 -1.54 -28.33
CA ASN A 650 -15.67 -2.12 -29.66
C ASN A 650 -14.92 -1.36 -30.76
N GLU A 651 -14.86 -0.03 -30.71
CA GLU A 651 -14.10 0.80 -31.66
C GLU A 651 -12.59 0.54 -31.56
N GLU A 652 -12.03 0.51 -30.35
CA GLU A 652 -10.63 0.17 -30.11
C GLU A 652 -10.32 -1.25 -30.61
N PHE A 653 -11.17 -2.23 -30.30
CA PHE A 653 -11.01 -3.62 -30.74
C PHE A 653 -11.08 -3.77 -32.27
N GLU A 654 -12.08 -3.17 -32.93
CA GLU A 654 -12.15 -3.19 -34.40
C GLU A 654 -10.96 -2.46 -35.04
N PHE A 655 -10.43 -1.43 -34.39
CA PHE A 655 -9.25 -0.73 -34.86
C PHE A 655 -7.99 -1.59 -34.71
N GLN A 656 -7.72 -2.14 -33.53
CA GLN A 656 -6.60 -3.08 -33.29
C GLN A 656 -6.68 -4.29 -34.23
N PHE A 657 -7.87 -4.84 -34.46
CA PHE A 657 -8.08 -5.96 -35.40
C PHE A 657 -7.73 -5.57 -36.85
N ARG A 658 -8.25 -4.42 -37.33
CA ARG A 658 -7.92 -3.91 -38.67
C ARG A 658 -6.43 -3.66 -38.85
N GLN A 659 -5.75 -3.14 -37.82
CA GLN A 659 -4.30 -2.92 -37.89
C GLN A 659 -3.49 -4.20 -37.79
N GLY A 660 -3.95 -5.19 -37.01
CA GLY A 660 -3.41 -6.54 -37.05
C GLY A 660 -3.46 -7.14 -38.47
N GLU A 661 -4.58 -6.99 -39.17
CA GLU A 661 -4.70 -7.40 -40.57
C GLU A 661 -3.80 -6.61 -41.53
N GLU A 662 -3.76 -5.27 -41.45
CA GLU A 662 -2.89 -4.45 -42.32
C GLU A 662 -1.41 -4.76 -42.10
N ARG A 663 -0.98 -4.92 -40.84
CA ARG A 663 0.39 -5.31 -40.47
C ARG A 663 0.75 -6.69 -41.01
N GLN A 664 -0.14 -7.69 -40.88
CA GLN A 664 0.08 -9.03 -41.43
C GLN A 664 0.13 -9.03 -42.97
N LYS A 665 -0.72 -8.25 -43.64
CA LYS A 665 -0.71 -8.11 -45.10
C LYS A 665 0.59 -7.47 -45.60
N LEU A 666 1.06 -6.42 -44.93
CA LEU A 666 2.36 -5.78 -45.21
C LEU A 666 3.52 -6.75 -44.97
N GLU A 667 3.50 -7.50 -43.87
CA GLU A 667 4.54 -8.48 -43.56
C GLU A 667 4.61 -9.58 -44.63
N GLN A 668 3.47 -10.14 -45.04
CA GLN A 668 3.40 -11.13 -46.14
C GLN A 668 3.82 -10.54 -47.49
N GLU A 669 3.45 -9.29 -47.79
CA GLU A 669 3.91 -8.58 -49.00
C GLU A 669 5.45 -8.50 -49.00
N PHE A 670 6.06 -8.01 -47.92
CA PHE A 670 7.51 -7.84 -47.86
C PHE A 670 8.28 -9.17 -47.76
N GLU A 671 7.76 -10.18 -47.04
CA GLU A 671 8.35 -11.51 -47.04
C GLU A 671 8.39 -12.11 -48.46
N SER A 672 7.27 -11.99 -49.21
CA SER A 672 7.23 -12.43 -50.60
C SER A 672 8.19 -11.64 -51.50
N ARG A 673 8.38 -10.33 -51.27
CA ARG A 673 9.32 -9.50 -52.05
C ARG A 673 10.78 -9.83 -51.72
N LEU A 674 11.11 -10.07 -50.46
CA LEU A 674 12.46 -10.50 -50.03
C LEU A 674 12.82 -11.88 -50.59
N GLN A 675 11.88 -12.83 -50.60
CA GLN A 675 12.08 -14.15 -51.22
C GLN A 675 12.27 -14.09 -52.75
N ASN A 676 11.70 -13.09 -53.42
CA ASN A 676 11.80 -12.92 -54.88
C ASN A 676 12.92 -11.95 -55.33
N ALA A 677 13.58 -11.24 -54.41
CA ALA A 677 14.67 -10.32 -54.71
C ALA A 677 15.92 -11.09 -55.16
N GLY A 678 16.39 -10.82 -56.39
CA GLY A 678 17.50 -11.52 -57.02
C GLY A 678 18.89 -10.96 -56.68
N SER A 679 18.93 -9.81 -55.98
CA SER A 679 20.15 -9.10 -55.61
C SER A 679 20.07 -8.49 -54.20
N GLU A 680 21.22 -8.28 -53.56
CA GLU A 680 21.33 -7.63 -52.25
C GLU A 680 20.79 -6.18 -52.27
N GLU A 681 20.91 -5.49 -53.40
CA GLU A 681 20.38 -4.12 -53.58
C GLU A 681 18.84 -4.10 -53.59
N GLU A 682 18.20 -5.07 -54.25
CA GLU A 682 16.74 -5.26 -54.21
C GLU A 682 16.25 -5.67 -52.81
N GLN A 683 17.00 -6.51 -52.09
CA GLN A 683 16.68 -6.88 -50.70
C GLN A 683 16.78 -5.68 -49.77
N ARG A 684 17.83 -4.87 -49.91
CA ARG A 684 18.01 -3.63 -49.14
C ARG A 684 16.89 -2.63 -49.42
N ALA A 685 16.56 -2.39 -50.69
CA ALA A 685 15.46 -1.50 -51.07
C ALA A 685 14.10 -1.98 -50.54
N ALA A 686 13.83 -3.29 -50.59
CA ALA A 686 12.62 -3.88 -50.02
C ALA A 686 12.58 -3.73 -48.48
N GLN A 687 13.71 -3.82 -47.79
CA GLN A 687 13.80 -3.62 -46.35
C GLN A 687 13.63 -2.14 -45.95
N GLU A 688 14.18 -1.20 -46.72
CA GLU A 688 14.00 0.24 -46.50
C GLU A 688 12.52 0.64 -46.74
N GLU A 689 11.89 0.15 -47.82
CA GLU A 689 10.45 0.34 -48.06
C GLU A 689 9.58 -0.34 -46.98
N ARG A 690 9.98 -1.50 -46.45
CA ARG A 690 9.31 -2.14 -45.31
C ARG A 690 9.29 -1.22 -44.11
N ASN A 691 10.46 -0.73 -43.68
CA ASN A 691 10.56 0.14 -42.51
C ASN A 691 9.75 1.43 -42.70
N GLU A 692 9.77 2.04 -43.89
CA GLU A 692 8.95 3.22 -44.20
C GLU A 692 7.45 2.93 -44.13
N ARG A 693 6.96 1.83 -44.69
CA ARG A 693 5.54 1.46 -44.60
C ARG A 693 5.10 1.12 -43.18
N PHE A 694 5.95 0.48 -42.37
CA PHE A 694 5.66 0.20 -40.96
C PHE A 694 5.58 1.50 -40.15
N ARG A 695 6.53 2.44 -40.29
CA ARG A 695 6.45 3.77 -39.66
C ARG A 695 5.20 4.55 -40.08
N ASN A 696 4.81 4.48 -41.36
CA ASN A 696 3.57 5.09 -41.84
C ASN A 696 2.29 4.41 -41.29
N LEU A 697 2.35 3.12 -40.95
CA LEU A 697 1.26 2.42 -40.26
C LEU A 697 1.18 2.89 -38.80
N GLU A 698 2.30 2.93 -38.10
CA GLU A 698 2.38 3.38 -36.70
C GLU A 698 1.97 4.85 -36.52
N ALA A 699 2.33 5.74 -37.46
CA ALA A 699 1.88 7.13 -37.44
C ALA A 699 0.35 7.26 -37.63
N LYS A 700 -0.26 6.40 -38.47
CA LYS A 700 -1.72 6.30 -38.55
C LYS A 700 -2.33 5.73 -37.28
N ASP A 701 -1.63 4.83 -36.60
CA ASP A 701 -2.12 4.24 -35.35
C ASP A 701 -2.15 5.24 -34.22
N GLU A 702 -1.08 6.03 -34.08
CA GLU A 702 -1.02 7.15 -33.16
C GLU A 702 -2.13 8.17 -33.46
N GLN A 703 -2.30 8.55 -34.73
CA GLN A 703 -3.37 9.47 -35.12
C GLN A 703 -4.75 8.92 -34.75
N LYS A 704 -5.06 7.65 -35.03
CA LYS A 704 -6.36 7.08 -34.66
C LYS A 704 -6.52 6.90 -33.15
N ARG A 705 -5.47 6.54 -32.39
CA ARG A 705 -5.51 6.57 -30.92
C ARG A 705 -5.89 7.97 -30.42
N LYS A 706 -5.34 9.03 -31.02
CA LYS A 706 -5.70 10.42 -30.70
C LYS A 706 -7.14 10.77 -31.09
N GLU A 707 -7.60 10.36 -32.27
CA GLU A 707 -8.99 10.56 -32.73
C GLU A 707 -10.00 9.84 -31.82
N PHE A 708 -9.71 8.61 -31.40
CA PHE A 708 -10.53 7.89 -30.41
C PHE A 708 -10.53 8.64 -29.08
N PHE A 709 -9.35 8.93 -28.53
CA PHE A 709 -9.24 9.65 -27.26
C PHE A 709 -10.00 10.99 -27.25
N GLU A 710 -9.88 11.78 -28.32
CA GLU A 710 -10.67 13.00 -28.53
C GLU A 710 -12.18 12.72 -28.60
N SER A 711 -12.60 11.68 -29.30
CA SER A 711 -14.00 11.25 -29.35
C SER A 711 -14.52 10.89 -27.95
N HIS A 712 -13.73 10.17 -27.15
CA HIS A 712 -14.10 9.79 -25.78
C HIS A 712 -14.26 11.01 -24.88
N LEU A 713 -13.27 11.92 -24.86
CA LEU A 713 -13.33 13.15 -24.07
C LEU A 713 -14.51 14.05 -24.44
N ASN A 714 -14.93 14.05 -25.69
CA ASN A 714 -16.09 14.82 -26.14
C ASN A 714 -17.44 14.10 -25.88
N ALA A 715 -17.43 12.77 -25.72
CA ALA A 715 -18.60 11.96 -25.45
C ALA A 715 -18.87 11.74 -23.95
N ASP A 716 -17.88 11.94 -23.07
CA ASP A 716 -18.05 11.78 -21.61
C ASP A 716 -18.99 12.87 -21.05
N PRO A 717 -20.19 12.52 -20.53
CA PRO A 717 -21.10 13.49 -19.95
C PRO A 717 -20.64 14.04 -18.59
N PHE A 718 -19.54 13.52 -18.02
CA PHE A 718 -18.96 13.94 -16.74
C PHE A 718 -17.70 14.81 -16.87
N CYS A 719 -17.10 14.90 -18.06
CA CYS A 719 -15.87 15.65 -18.29
C CYS A 719 -16.17 17.06 -18.85
N ASP A 720 -16.00 18.09 -18.02
CA ASP A 720 -16.13 19.49 -18.44
C ASP A 720 -14.91 19.98 -19.26
N GLU A 721 -14.94 21.22 -19.75
CA GLU A 721 -13.83 21.76 -20.57
C GLU A 721 -12.49 21.84 -19.83
N GLY A 722 -12.50 21.95 -18.49
CA GLY A 722 -11.29 21.91 -17.67
C GLY A 722 -10.70 20.50 -17.64
N CYS A 723 -11.55 19.51 -17.33
CA CYS A 723 -11.24 18.08 -17.41
C CYS A 723 -10.69 17.70 -18.80
N LYS A 724 -11.36 18.12 -19.88
CA LYS A 724 -10.91 17.81 -21.25
C LYS A 724 -9.53 18.39 -21.57
N ALA A 725 -9.22 19.59 -21.09
CA ALA A 725 -7.91 20.21 -21.30
C ALA A 725 -6.80 19.47 -20.55
N GLU A 726 -7.05 19.06 -19.30
CA GLU A 726 -6.13 18.25 -18.50
C GLU A 726 -5.86 16.89 -19.13
N GLU A 727 -6.91 16.17 -19.54
CA GLU A 727 -6.80 14.84 -20.12
C GLU A 727 -6.07 14.86 -21.49
N ARG A 728 -6.31 15.87 -22.35
CA ARG A 728 -5.53 16.08 -23.58
C ARG A 728 -4.03 16.13 -23.31
N LYS A 729 -3.62 16.85 -22.27
CA LYS A 729 -2.22 16.99 -21.86
C LYS A 729 -1.62 15.64 -21.42
N ARG A 730 -2.35 14.89 -20.59
CA ARG A 730 -1.95 13.53 -20.13
C ARG A 730 -1.77 12.57 -21.32
N PHE A 731 -2.70 12.56 -22.27
CA PHE A 731 -2.60 11.70 -23.46
C PHE A 731 -1.43 12.07 -24.39
N GLU A 732 -1.18 13.36 -24.60
CA GLU A 732 -0.04 13.82 -25.41
C GLU A 732 1.30 13.41 -24.79
N GLN A 733 1.41 13.46 -23.45
CA GLN A 733 2.61 13.01 -22.72
C GLN A 733 2.81 11.51 -22.78
N MET A 734 1.77 10.71 -22.52
CA MET A 734 1.84 9.25 -22.66
C MET A 734 2.25 8.86 -24.10
N THR A 735 1.72 9.57 -25.11
CA THR A 735 2.09 9.38 -26.52
C THR A 735 3.53 9.79 -26.81
N GLN A 736 4.07 10.80 -26.12
CA GLN A 736 5.47 11.21 -26.24
C GLN A 736 6.41 10.18 -25.61
N VAL A 737 6.11 9.66 -24.41
CA VAL A 737 6.90 8.60 -23.76
C VAL A 737 6.90 7.32 -24.62
N ASP A 738 5.75 6.96 -25.21
CA ASP A 738 5.64 5.83 -26.15
C ASP A 738 6.51 6.03 -27.41
N LYS A 739 6.71 7.27 -27.87
CA LYS A 739 7.62 7.59 -29.00
C LYS A 739 9.08 7.49 -28.59
N GLU A 740 9.45 8.11 -27.48
CA GLU A 740 10.84 8.16 -26.98
C GLU A 740 11.37 6.73 -26.79
N ARG A 741 10.59 5.87 -26.13
CA ARG A 741 10.89 4.43 -25.99
C ARG A 741 11.06 3.71 -27.33
N ARG A 742 10.21 3.99 -28.34
CA ARG A 742 10.36 3.39 -29.68
C ARG A 742 11.61 3.87 -30.41
N THR A 743 11.98 5.15 -30.26
CA THR A 743 13.23 5.66 -30.84
C THR A 743 14.45 5.02 -30.19
N GLU A 744 14.43 4.79 -28.88
CA GLU A 744 15.49 4.03 -28.18
C GLU A 744 15.56 2.57 -28.65
N GLU A 745 14.41 1.90 -28.84
CA GLU A 745 14.35 0.56 -29.43
C GLU A 745 14.90 0.52 -30.88
N GLU A 746 14.53 1.47 -31.74
CA GLU A 746 15.07 1.59 -33.11
C GLU A 746 16.60 1.82 -33.10
N GLU A 747 17.10 2.70 -32.23
CA GLU A 747 18.53 2.95 -32.07
C GLU A 747 19.27 1.69 -31.59
N PHE A 748 18.73 0.98 -30.60
CA PHE A 748 19.28 -0.28 -30.11
C PHE A 748 19.37 -1.35 -31.21
N PHE A 749 18.31 -1.55 -31.99
CA PHE A 749 18.34 -2.49 -33.13
C PHE A 749 19.29 -2.05 -34.24
N SER A 750 19.55 -0.75 -34.40
CA SER A 750 20.56 -0.25 -35.33
C SER A 750 21.98 -0.62 -34.88
N ILE A 751 22.28 -0.47 -33.59
CA ILE A 751 23.57 -0.83 -32.99
C ILE A 751 23.80 -2.34 -33.06
N GLU A 752 22.77 -3.16 -32.79
CA GLU A 752 22.89 -4.63 -32.90
C GLU A 752 23.21 -5.09 -34.33
N ARG A 753 22.61 -4.42 -35.34
CA ARG A 753 22.90 -4.66 -36.76
C ARG A 753 24.34 -4.29 -37.12
N ASP A 754 24.80 -3.11 -36.70
CA ASP A 754 26.16 -2.65 -36.95
C ASP A 754 27.21 -3.57 -36.30
N LEU A 755 26.94 -4.09 -35.09
CA LEU A 755 27.77 -5.10 -34.43
C LEU A 755 27.78 -6.45 -35.19
N ARG A 756 26.64 -6.87 -35.74
CA ARG A 756 26.53 -8.07 -36.57
C ARG A 756 27.33 -7.93 -37.88
N ASP A 757 27.25 -6.78 -38.53
CA ASP A 757 28.00 -6.48 -39.76
C ASP A 757 29.50 -6.28 -39.49
N PHE A 758 29.87 -5.74 -38.32
CA PHE A 758 31.26 -5.63 -37.89
C PHE A 758 31.87 -7.02 -37.61
N THR A 759 31.17 -7.86 -36.85
CA THR A 759 31.63 -9.23 -36.55
C THR A 759 31.66 -10.13 -37.80
N GLY A 760 30.71 -9.94 -38.73
CA GLY A 760 30.72 -10.57 -40.06
C GLY A 760 31.96 -10.20 -40.88
N ARG A 761 32.28 -8.90 -40.99
CA ARG A 761 33.49 -8.40 -41.67
C ARG A 761 34.78 -8.92 -41.03
N ALA A 762 34.89 -8.83 -39.70
CA ALA A 762 36.05 -9.36 -38.98
C ALA A 762 36.25 -10.88 -39.21
N ARG A 763 35.17 -11.64 -39.42
CA ARG A 763 35.25 -13.07 -39.75
C ARG A 763 35.71 -13.31 -41.20
N GLN A 764 35.29 -12.50 -42.16
CA GLN A 764 35.76 -12.57 -43.55
C GLN A 764 37.24 -12.18 -43.68
N GLU A 765 37.70 -11.12 -42.99
CA GLU A 765 39.11 -10.71 -43.00
C GLU A 765 40.04 -11.79 -42.41
N ASN A 766 39.59 -12.48 -41.35
CA ASN A 766 40.33 -13.62 -40.80
C ASN A 766 40.31 -14.86 -41.72
N GLN A 767 39.27 -15.07 -42.53
CA GLN A 767 39.27 -16.16 -43.53
C GLN A 767 40.14 -15.83 -44.75
N GLY A 768 40.23 -14.56 -45.15
CA GLY A 768 41.12 -14.12 -46.24
C GLY A 768 42.61 -14.30 -45.95
N THR A 769 43.01 -14.35 -44.67
CA THR A 769 44.42 -14.47 -44.24
C THR A 769 44.89 -15.91 -44.01
N GLU A 770 44.00 -16.91 -43.98
CA GLU A 770 44.42 -18.33 -43.96
C GLU A 770 44.88 -18.86 -45.33
N GLY A 771 44.54 -18.16 -46.43
CA GLY A 771 44.96 -18.50 -47.79
C GLY A 771 46.46 -18.36 -48.09
N GLU A 772 47.24 -17.72 -47.20
CA GLU A 772 48.70 -17.58 -47.34
C GLU A 772 49.51 -18.40 -46.31
N ARG A 773 48.87 -19.40 -45.66
CA ARG A 773 49.62 -20.45 -44.96
C ARG A 773 50.29 -21.39 -45.96
N ARG A 774 51.54 -21.04 -46.31
CA ARG A 774 52.50 -21.88 -47.05
C ARG A 774 52.47 -23.34 -46.59
N ASP A 775 52.66 -24.24 -47.55
CA ASP A 775 52.71 -25.69 -47.36
C ASP A 775 53.61 -26.10 -46.19
N PHE A 776 53.01 -26.36 -45.04
CA PHE A 776 53.70 -26.89 -43.87
C PHE A 776 53.60 -28.42 -43.89
N ASP A 777 54.50 -29.05 -44.65
CA ASP A 777 54.58 -30.50 -44.79
C ASP A 777 54.86 -31.17 -43.42
N PRO A 778 53.92 -31.93 -42.85
CA PRO A 778 54.09 -32.56 -41.53
C PRO A 778 54.97 -33.82 -41.57
N ALA A 779 55.48 -34.24 -42.74
CA ALA A 779 56.23 -35.48 -42.89
C ALA A 779 57.68 -35.45 -42.36
N ASN A 780 58.25 -34.28 -42.05
CA ASN A 780 59.70 -34.10 -41.88
C ASN A 780 60.21 -33.90 -40.45
N PHE A 781 59.41 -34.19 -39.41
CA PHE A 781 59.87 -34.20 -38.01
C PHE A 781 60.05 -35.62 -37.46
N ARG A 782 61.11 -36.29 -37.91
CA ARG A 782 61.57 -37.57 -37.33
C ARG A 782 63.10 -37.67 -37.38
N ASP A 783 63.69 -38.08 -36.25
CA ASP A 783 65.11 -38.37 -36.01
C ASP A 783 66.17 -37.29 -36.33
N GLN A 784 66.64 -36.62 -35.27
CA GLN A 784 68.05 -36.74 -34.82
C GLN A 784 68.29 -36.00 -33.49
N GLY A 785 68.92 -36.66 -32.50
CA GLY A 785 69.37 -35.97 -31.28
C GLY A 785 69.51 -36.82 -30.00
N ASP A 786 70.21 -37.97 -30.06
CA ASP A 786 70.69 -38.68 -28.85
C ASP A 786 72.07 -38.09 -28.40
N PRO A 787 72.70 -38.47 -27.27
CA PRO A 787 72.69 -37.63 -26.08
C PRO A 787 74.11 -37.24 -25.61
N ARG A 788 74.27 -36.13 -24.87
CA ARG A 788 75.28 -35.99 -23.78
C ARG A 788 75.27 -34.64 -23.06
N ASP A 789 75.68 -34.75 -21.79
CA ASP A 789 76.26 -33.76 -20.89
C ASP A 789 75.49 -32.51 -20.45
N SER A 790 75.21 -32.51 -19.14
CA SER A 790 75.28 -31.38 -18.21
C SER A 790 74.17 -30.29 -18.29
N SER A 791 73.74 -29.64 -17.21
CA SER A 791 73.73 -29.98 -15.76
C SER A 791 73.01 -28.83 -15.04
N PHE A 792 71.99 -29.06 -14.19
CA PHE A 792 71.78 -28.24 -12.98
C PHE A 792 70.78 -28.83 -11.95
N LYS A 793 71.35 -29.23 -10.81
CA LYS A 793 70.80 -29.37 -9.45
C LYS A 793 69.28 -29.32 -9.22
N GLN A 794 68.74 -30.47 -8.82
CA GLN A 794 67.63 -30.56 -7.86
C GLN A 794 68.13 -30.23 -6.44
N ASN A 795 67.25 -29.70 -5.59
CA ASN A 795 67.39 -29.72 -4.14
C ASN A 795 66.13 -30.35 -3.54
N GLY A 796 66.24 -31.55 -3.00
CA GLY A 796 65.19 -32.22 -2.23
C GLY A 796 65.67 -32.45 -0.80
N GLY A 797 64.87 -32.06 0.19
CA GLY A 797 65.11 -32.32 1.60
C GLY A 797 64.04 -33.26 2.17
N SER A 798 64.45 -34.43 2.63
CA SER A 798 63.59 -35.43 3.26
C SER A 798 63.41 -35.18 4.75
N PHE A 799 62.27 -35.59 5.32
CA PHE A 799 62.13 -35.81 6.77
C PHE A 799 61.31 -37.08 7.09
N GLN A 800 61.66 -37.73 8.19
CA GLN A 800 61.15 -39.03 8.64
C GLN A 800 59.94 -38.92 9.60
N PRO A 801 59.17 -40.01 9.80
CA PRO A 801 58.00 -40.02 10.69
C PRO A 801 58.37 -40.30 12.16
N GLY A 802 57.62 -39.76 13.13
CA GLY A 802 57.91 -40.01 14.55
C GLY A 802 57.00 -39.39 15.62
N SER A 803 55.80 -39.95 15.79
CA SER A 803 55.10 -40.12 17.10
C SER A 803 54.38 -38.97 17.85
N GLN A 804 53.29 -39.40 18.50
CA GLN A 804 52.52 -38.83 19.63
C GLN A 804 51.36 -37.85 19.37
N VAL A 805 50.33 -38.04 20.21
CA VAL A 805 48.95 -37.56 20.14
C VAL A 805 48.78 -36.34 21.07
N PRO A 806 47.70 -35.53 20.97
CA PRO A 806 46.49 -35.90 21.71
C PRO A 806 45.17 -35.69 20.95
N SER A 807 44.19 -36.52 21.31
CA SER A 807 42.80 -36.46 20.87
C SER A 807 42.04 -35.28 21.48
N PHE A 808 41.12 -34.67 20.72
CA PHE A 808 39.98 -33.96 21.27
C PHE A 808 38.68 -34.39 20.57
N GLN A 809 37.62 -34.55 21.35
CA GLN A 809 36.33 -35.11 20.91
C GLN A 809 35.37 -33.99 20.53
N ILE A 810 34.56 -34.20 19.50
CA ILE A 810 33.30 -33.49 19.26
C ILE A 810 32.20 -34.56 19.17
N PRO A 811 31.12 -34.48 19.96
CA PRO A 811 30.10 -35.53 19.99
C PRO A 811 28.95 -35.29 19.00
N GLY A 812 28.42 -36.39 18.47
CA GLY A 812 26.98 -36.52 18.21
C GLY A 812 26.40 -35.93 16.92
N GLN A 813 26.57 -36.66 15.80
CA GLN A 813 25.48 -36.76 14.83
C GLN A 813 25.07 -38.23 14.70
N ASN A 814 23.77 -38.46 14.86
CA ASN A 814 23.10 -39.75 14.75
C ASN A 814 22.45 -39.86 13.35
N GLN A 815 22.09 -41.08 12.97
CA GLN A 815 21.46 -41.44 11.69
C GLN A 815 22.43 -41.36 10.49
N GLY A 816 22.38 -42.27 9.52
CA GLY A 816 21.54 -43.45 9.39
C GLY A 816 21.70 -44.01 7.99
N PHE A 817 22.20 -45.24 7.86
CA PHE A 817 22.38 -45.89 6.55
C PHE A 817 21.04 -46.07 5.83
N GLU A 818 20.99 -45.74 4.54
CA GLU A 818 20.66 -46.78 3.54
C GLU A 818 21.27 -46.49 2.16
N GLN A 819 21.75 -47.54 1.50
CA GLN A 819 22.36 -47.52 0.17
C GLN A 819 21.50 -48.31 -0.81
N ARG A 820 21.33 -47.79 -2.04
CA ARG A 820 21.23 -48.55 -3.30
C ARG A 820 21.35 -47.57 -4.48
N SER A 821 22.46 -47.64 -5.21
CA SER A 821 22.55 -48.30 -6.54
C SER A 821 21.75 -47.54 -7.62
N ARG A 822 22.40 -46.73 -8.45
CA ARG A 822 23.01 -47.15 -9.73
C ARG A 822 22.11 -48.07 -10.57
N ASP A 823 21.50 -47.51 -11.61
CA ASP A 823 21.81 -47.84 -13.02
C ASP A 823 20.88 -47.07 -13.97
N ASN A 824 21.42 -46.22 -14.86
CA ASN A 824 21.33 -46.51 -16.30
C ASN A 824 22.23 -45.63 -17.18
N SER A 825 22.66 -46.21 -18.30
CA SER A 825 23.53 -45.61 -19.30
C SER A 825 22.75 -44.77 -20.33
N GLY A 826 23.39 -43.74 -20.88
CA GLY A 826 22.75 -42.83 -21.83
C GLY A 826 22.55 -43.39 -23.25
N LYS A 827 21.92 -42.57 -24.09
CA LYS A 827 21.93 -42.68 -25.56
C LYS A 827 21.85 -41.30 -26.19
N GLN A 828 22.81 -40.99 -27.06
CA GLN A 828 22.67 -39.91 -28.04
C GLN A 828 21.65 -40.33 -29.10
N PHE A 829 20.87 -39.39 -29.61
CA PHE A 829 20.60 -39.23 -31.04
C PHE A 829 20.12 -37.80 -31.30
N GLY A 830 20.69 -37.14 -32.31
CA GLY A 830 20.12 -35.92 -32.88
C GLY A 830 19.22 -36.27 -34.06
N GLY A 831 18.31 -35.35 -34.42
CA GLY A 831 17.43 -35.51 -35.56
C GLY A 831 16.43 -34.35 -35.65
N SER A 832 16.50 -33.60 -36.74
CA SER A 832 15.55 -32.56 -37.14
C SER A 832 14.20 -33.15 -37.57
N GLU A 833 13.10 -32.41 -37.38
CA GLU A 833 12.19 -31.92 -38.44
C GLU A 833 10.79 -31.52 -37.88
N SER A 834 10.43 -30.27 -38.15
CA SER A 834 9.23 -29.84 -38.89
C SER A 834 7.83 -30.43 -38.59
N ALA A 835 6.95 -29.52 -38.16
CA ALA A 835 5.56 -29.32 -38.63
C ALA A 835 4.38 -30.22 -38.15
N ASP A 836 3.19 -29.62 -38.29
CA ASP A 836 1.83 -30.18 -38.28
C ASP A 836 1.21 -30.68 -36.96
N PHE A 837 0.74 -29.72 -36.16
CA PHE A 837 -0.21 -29.94 -35.07
C PHE A 837 -1.66 -29.80 -35.57
N ARG A 838 -2.38 -30.90 -35.85
CA ARG A 838 -3.85 -30.88 -35.98
C ARG A 838 -4.54 -32.22 -35.68
N ARG A 839 -5.39 -32.21 -34.65
CA ARG A 839 -6.42 -33.21 -34.27
C ARG A 839 -5.95 -34.64 -33.95
N GLN A 840 -6.08 -34.99 -32.66
CA GLN A 840 -6.99 -36.08 -32.27
C GLN A 840 -7.40 -35.96 -30.78
N ASN A 841 -8.70 -35.80 -30.54
CA ASN A 841 -9.33 -36.16 -29.27
C ASN A 841 -9.71 -37.66 -29.32
N GLU A 842 -10.06 -38.22 -28.16
CA GLU A 842 -10.50 -39.61 -27.94
C GLU A 842 -9.39 -40.68 -27.90
N SER A 843 -8.86 -40.92 -26.71
CA SER A 843 -9.09 -42.19 -25.97
C SER A 843 -8.20 -42.29 -24.74
N PHE A 844 -8.78 -42.60 -23.58
CA PHE A 844 -8.38 -43.74 -22.73
C PHE A 844 -9.31 -43.84 -21.52
N ASP A 845 -9.92 -45.01 -21.36
CA ASP A 845 -10.66 -45.40 -20.16
C ASP A 845 -10.27 -46.84 -19.82
N ARG A 846 -10.20 -47.18 -18.53
CA ARG A 846 -9.60 -48.38 -17.91
C ARG A 846 -8.04 -48.40 -17.94
N ASN A 847 -7.33 -48.89 -16.92
CA ASN A 847 -7.77 -49.82 -15.86
C ASN A 847 -6.95 -49.70 -14.54
N GLU A 848 -7.66 -49.80 -13.41
CA GLU A 848 -7.28 -50.33 -12.08
C GLU A 848 -5.79 -50.48 -11.67
N LYS A 849 -5.43 -49.94 -10.48
CA LYS A 849 -5.38 -50.76 -9.24
C LYS A 849 -5.18 -49.96 -7.95
N ALA A 850 -5.90 -50.36 -6.91
CA ALA A 850 -5.89 -49.73 -5.59
C ALA A 850 -4.71 -50.19 -4.70
N GLY A 851 -4.16 -49.24 -3.93
CA GLY A 851 -3.33 -49.49 -2.75
C GLY A 851 -4.07 -49.04 -1.49
N LEU A 852 -4.48 -49.98 -0.64
CA LEU A 852 -5.14 -49.70 0.64
C LEU A 852 -4.12 -49.23 1.69
N VAL A 853 -4.34 -48.05 2.26
CA VAL A 853 -3.63 -47.57 3.46
C VAL A 853 -4.48 -47.90 4.71
N PRO A 854 -3.90 -48.49 5.77
CA PRO A 854 -4.66 -48.89 6.95
C PRO A 854 -5.01 -47.73 7.89
N LEU A 855 -6.21 -47.80 8.49
CA LEU A 855 -6.63 -46.90 9.57
C LEU A 855 -5.78 -47.10 10.83
N PRO A 856 -5.38 -46.01 11.54
CA PRO A 856 -4.73 -46.13 12.84
C PRO A 856 -5.72 -46.63 13.92
N SER A 857 -5.22 -47.48 14.82
CA SER A 857 -5.99 -48.01 15.96
C SER A 857 -6.10 -47.00 17.11
N PRO A 858 -7.16 -47.05 17.93
CA PRO A 858 -7.36 -46.10 19.03
C PRO A 858 -6.38 -46.35 20.19
N MET A 859 -5.79 -45.26 20.70
CA MET A 859 -4.95 -45.25 21.90
C MET A 859 -5.80 -45.36 23.20
N PRO A 860 -5.22 -45.86 24.30
CA PRO A 860 -5.98 -46.30 25.47
C PRO A 860 -6.47 -45.17 26.39
N ARG A 861 -7.60 -45.42 27.08
CA ARG A 861 -8.09 -44.58 28.19
C ARG A 861 -7.19 -44.75 29.42
N PRO A 862 -6.88 -43.69 30.18
CA PRO A 862 -6.31 -43.82 31.51
C PRO A 862 -7.35 -44.38 32.50
N GLU A 863 -6.90 -45.25 33.39
CA GLU A 863 -7.73 -45.87 34.43
C GLU A 863 -7.95 -44.91 35.60
N PHE A 864 -9.18 -44.83 36.10
CA PHE A 864 -9.50 -44.14 37.35
C PHE A 864 -9.22 -45.06 38.54
N GLU A 865 -8.29 -44.70 39.43
CA GLU A 865 -8.20 -45.34 40.74
C GLU A 865 -9.31 -44.83 41.68
N ASN A 866 -10.02 -45.79 42.28
CA ASN A 866 -11.00 -45.53 43.33
C ASN A 866 -10.30 -45.29 44.68
N SER A 867 -10.67 -44.22 45.36
CA SER A 867 -10.64 -44.16 46.83
C SER A 867 -11.99 -43.66 47.32
N GLY A 868 -12.77 -44.56 47.92
CA GLY A 868 -14.09 -44.27 48.48
C GLY A 868 -14.06 -43.84 49.94
N ASP A 869 -15.22 -43.99 50.60
CA ASP A 869 -15.59 -43.51 51.95
C ASP A 869 -15.74 -41.98 52.06
N GLY A 870 -16.87 -41.42 52.55
CA GLY A 870 -18.13 -42.04 52.97
C GLY A 870 -19.01 -41.06 53.77
N LEU A 871 -20.24 -41.49 54.11
CA LEU A 871 -21.22 -40.80 54.99
C LEU A 871 -21.95 -39.58 54.36
N ARG A 872 -23.23 -39.69 53.99
CA ARG A 872 -24.46 -39.57 54.82
C ARG A 872 -24.73 -38.16 55.39
N GLY A 873 -25.83 -37.51 54.97
CA GLY A 873 -26.36 -36.32 55.69
C GLY A 873 -27.44 -35.49 55.00
N ASP A 874 -28.65 -36.03 54.87
CA ASP A 874 -29.98 -35.38 54.92
C ASP A 874 -30.12 -33.85 55.19
N ARG A 875 -31.16 -33.25 54.56
CA ARG A 875 -31.94 -32.02 54.95
C ARG A 875 -31.29 -30.65 54.65
N SER A 876 -31.86 -29.78 53.82
CA SER A 876 -33.17 -29.09 53.81
C SER A 876 -33.25 -27.83 54.72
N SER A 877 -34.16 -26.91 54.34
CA SER A 877 -34.64 -25.70 55.04
C SER A 877 -33.75 -24.44 55.09
N SER A 878 -34.28 -23.35 54.53
CA SER A 878 -34.08 -21.95 54.96
C SER A 878 -34.49 -21.76 56.45
N PRO A 879 -34.11 -20.66 57.13
CA PRO A 879 -34.97 -19.46 57.09
C PRO A 879 -34.25 -18.09 57.31
N ASP A 880 -35.07 -17.04 57.34
CA ASP A 880 -34.74 -15.63 57.62
C ASP A 880 -34.40 -15.29 59.09
N ASP A 881 -33.99 -14.01 59.29
CA ASP A 881 -34.02 -13.18 60.51
C ASP A 881 -33.29 -13.61 61.80
N GLU A 882 -32.35 -12.76 62.28
CA GLU A 882 -32.60 -11.94 63.48
C GLU A 882 -31.56 -10.81 63.76
N ARG A 883 -31.87 -9.98 64.77
CA ARG A 883 -31.29 -8.65 65.09
C ARG A 883 -30.17 -8.63 66.18
N GLU A 884 -29.36 -7.57 66.10
CA GLU A 884 -28.69 -6.83 67.20
C GLU A 884 -27.69 -7.53 68.17
N LYS A 885 -26.45 -6.99 68.26
CA LYS A 885 -25.91 -6.32 69.49
C LYS A 885 -24.49 -5.69 69.36
N ARG A 886 -24.47 -4.34 69.44
CA ARG A 886 -23.55 -3.40 70.14
C ARG A 886 -22.02 -3.67 70.31
N GLY A 887 -21.24 -2.67 69.86
CA GLY A 887 -20.00 -2.13 70.49
C GLY A 887 -19.35 -1.06 69.58
N LEU A 888 -19.36 0.27 69.85
CA LEU A 888 -18.51 1.05 70.80
C LEU A 888 -16.99 0.88 70.51
N ILE A 889 -16.12 1.88 70.26
CA ILE A 889 -16.00 3.35 70.53
C ILE A 889 -14.92 3.95 69.52
N PRO A 890 -14.50 5.25 69.47
CA PRO A 890 -15.14 6.57 69.26
C PRO A 890 -14.70 7.36 67.97
N MET A 891 -15.33 8.52 67.74
CA MET A 891 -14.83 9.67 66.94
C MET A 891 -13.80 10.53 67.72
N PRO A 892 -13.15 11.53 67.08
CA PRO A 892 -13.47 12.90 67.50
C PRO A 892 -13.80 13.90 66.36
N SER A 893 -14.61 14.89 66.73
CA SER A 893 -15.26 15.92 65.90
C SER A 893 -14.50 17.25 65.82
N GLY A 894 -14.78 18.07 64.79
CA GLY A 894 -14.34 19.48 64.78
C GLY A 894 -14.78 20.36 63.58
N LEU A 895 -16.06 20.76 63.53
CA LEU A 895 -16.55 21.91 62.72
C LEU A 895 -16.61 23.18 63.61
N PRO A 896 -16.44 24.42 63.09
CA PRO A 896 -17.53 25.13 62.40
C PRO A 896 -17.14 26.07 61.22
N GLY A 897 -18.12 26.45 60.38
CA GLY A 897 -18.01 27.53 59.38
C GLY A 897 -18.29 28.94 59.97
N PRO A 898 -18.92 29.91 59.25
CA PRO A 898 -19.47 29.87 57.88
C PRO A 898 -19.29 31.20 57.05
N ILE A 899 -20.07 31.39 55.96
CA ILE A 899 -20.54 32.67 55.33
C ILE A 899 -19.84 33.23 54.05
N SER A 900 -20.63 33.23 52.96
CA SER A 900 -20.79 34.15 51.79
C SER A 900 -19.63 34.68 50.91
N GLY A 901 -19.93 34.84 49.61
CA GLY A 901 -19.76 36.17 48.96
C GLY A 901 -19.11 36.28 47.56
N ASN A 902 -19.94 36.27 46.50
CA ASN A 902 -19.95 37.19 45.34
C ASN A 902 -18.66 37.60 44.55
N ARG A 903 -18.72 37.38 43.22
CA ARG A 903 -18.40 38.30 42.08
C ARG A 903 -16.98 38.85 41.79
N ASN A 904 -16.63 38.66 40.50
CA ASN A 904 -16.06 39.63 39.52
C ASN A 904 -14.56 40.02 39.49
N ARG A 905 -13.91 39.66 38.35
CA ARG A 905 -13.51 40.53 37.20
C ARG A 905 -12.50 41.69 37.40
N PHE A 906 -11.65 41.88 36.37
CA PHE A 906 -10.58 42.89 36.17
C PHE A 906 -9.28 42.65 36.96
N GLY A 907 -8.10 43.04 36.47
CA GLY A 907 -7.75 43.70 35.19
C GLY A 907 -6.32 44.25 35.21
N ASP A 908 -5.80 44.68 34.06
CA ASP A 908 -4.42 45.20 33.88
C ASP A 908 -4.06 46.38 34.79
N GLN A 909 -2.75 46.55 35.09
CA GLN A 909 -1.98 47.80 34.90
C GLN A 909 -0.55 47.76 35.50
N PHE A 910 0.51 47.83 34.67
CA PHE A 910 1.36 49.03 34.47
C PHE A 910 2.62 48.72 33.62
N ARG A 911 3.28 49.77 33.11
CA ARG A 911 4.30 49.77 32.04
C ARG A 911 5.44 50.75 32.41
N GLN A 912 6.60 50.61 31.75
CA GLN A 912 7.74 51.57 31.69
C GLN A 912 8.59 51.70 32.99
N ASP A 913 9.93 51.89 32.98
CA ASP A 913 10.96 52.06 31.92
C ASP A 913 12.38 51.72 32.51
N GLU A 914 13.55 51.73 31.84
CA GLU A 914 14.02 52.22 30.52
C GLU A 914 15.32 51.47 30.01
N LYS A 915 15.65 51.65 28.71
CA LYS A 915 16.97 51.58 27.97
C LYS A 915 18.27 50.96 28.58
N ALA A 916 18.98 50.13 27.80
CA ALA A 916 20.17 50.53 26.97
C ALA A 916 21.16 49.37 26.60
N GLY A 917 21.66 49.36 25.35
CA GLY A 917 23.00 48.85 25.00
C GLY A 917 23.14 47.39 24.55
N LEU A 918 23.20 47.15 23.23
CA LEU A 918 23.71 45.91 22.61
C LEU A 918 24.79 46.28 21.57
N ASP A 919 25.90 45.54 21.58
CA ASP A 919 26.98 45.58 20.56
C ASP A 919 27.68 44.18 20.54
N PRO A 920 28.44 43.82 19.49
CA PRO A 920 28.13 42.58 18.77
C PRO A 920 29.05 41.35 19.02
N LEU A 921 28.53 40.20 18.60
CA LEU A 921 29.23 38.92 18.46
C LEU A 921 30.30 38.94 17.34
N PRO A 922 31.51 38.40 17.56
CA PRO A 922 32.47 38.12 16.48
C PRO A 922 32.32 36.69 15.90
N SER A 923 32.63 36.56 14.62
CA SER A 923 32.37 35.38 13.77
C SER A 923 33.35 34.20 13.94
N PRO A 924 32.98 32.96 13.54
CA PRO A 924 33.86 31.78 13.57
C PRO A 924 34.60 31.54 12.24
N LYS A 925 35.82 30.96 12.31
CA LYS A 925 36.55 30.13 11.31
C LYS A 925 38.05 30.04 11.68
N PRO A 926 38.84 29.09 11.17
CA PRO A 926 38.52 27.72 10.71
C PRO A 926 39.41 26.64 11.38
N ARG A 927 39.09 25.34 11.16
CA ARG A 927 40.03 24.21 11.34
C ARG A 927 40.58 23.79 9.97
N PRO A 928 41.87 23.43 9.91
CA PRO A 928 42.33 22.10 9.47
C PRO A 928 43.45 21.58 10.43
N GLU A 929 44.03 20.39 10.35
CA GLU A 929 43.81 19.10 9.66
C GLU A 929 44.61 18.07 10.47
N PHE A 930 44.27 16.79 10.39
CA PHE A 930 45.10 15.69 10.92
C PHE A 930 45.34 14.69 9.80
N GLU A 931 46.57 14.24 9.60
CA GLU A 931 46.84 12.79 9.48
C GLU A 931 48.35 12.44 9.54
N ASN A 932 48.60 11.24 10.08
CA ASN A 932 49.67 10.26 9.78
C ASN A 932 51.16 10.74 9.72
N ILE A 933 52.11 10.02 10.33
CA ILE A 933 52.53 8.67 9.94
C ILE A 933 53.19 7.89 11.11
N ASN A 934 53.19 6.56 10.95
CA ASN A 934 53.81 5.54 11.80
C ASN A 934 55.35 5.63 12.00
N ASP A 935 55.77 4.84 12.99
CA ASP A 935 56.83 3.80 12.89
C ASP A 935 58.15 4.02 13.68
N ARG A 936 58.53 2.95 14.39
CA ARG A 936 59.91 2.54 14.79
C ARG A 936 60.60 3.29 15.96
N LEU A 937 61.25 2.63 16.94
CA LEU A 937 61.67 1.21 17.14
C LEU A 937 61.80 0.82 18.64
N ARG A 938 61.57 -0.48 18.90
CA ARG A 938 62.23 -1.40 19.87
C ARG A 938 62.64 -0.91 21.28
N GLY A 939 62.18 -1.69 22.27
CA GLY A 939 62.86 -1.89 23.55
C GLY A 939 62.30 -3.12 24.27
N ASP A 940 63.02 -4.24 24.23
CA ASP A 940 62.63 -5.48 24.91
C ASP A 940 62.61 -5.31 26.44
N GLN A 941 61.63 -5.94 27.12
CA GLN A 941 61.95 -7.08 28.00
C GLN A 941 60.72 -7.80 28.56
N SER A 942 60.88 -9.12 28.67
CA SER A 942 59.97 -10.09 29.30
C SER A 942 59.71 -9.81 30.78
N PHE A 943 58.53 -10.18 31.30
CA PHE A 943 58.38 -11.21 32.34
C PHE A 943 56.90 -11.61 32.54
N SER A 944 56.61 -12.90 32.44
CA SER A 944 55.44 -13.57 33.03
C SER A 944 55.88 -14.11 34.42
N PRO A 945 55.02 -14.38 35.43
CA PRO A 945 53.86 -15.27 35.25
C PRO A 945 52.61 -14.96 36.11
N ASN A 946 51.58 -15.78 35.92
CA ASN A 946 50.62 -16.37 36.89
C ASN A 946 50.58 -15.76 38.32
N ASN A 947 49.42 -15.59 38.97
CA ASN A 947 48.45 -16.67 39.13
C ASN A 947 47.06 -16.21 39.63
N GLU A 948 46.11 -17.15 39.57
CA GLU A 948 44.80 -17.26 40.22
C GLU A 948 44.52 -16.38 41.47
N GLY A 949 43.31 -15.80 41.50
CA GLY A 949 42.36 -16.23 42.54
C GLY A 949 41.74 -15.19 43.49
N LYS A 950 40.39 -15.24 43.53
CA LYS A 950 39.49 -14.99 44.69
C LYS A 950 39.22 -13.53 45.13
N LYS A 951 37.95 -13.14 44.88
CA LYS A 951 36.98 -12.61 45.85
C LYS A 951 37.52 -11.65 46.94
N LYS A 952 37.19 -10.35 46.83
CA LYS A 952 36.08 -9.73 47.61
C LYS A 952 35.93 -8.23 47.37
N VAL A 953 34.67 -7.83 47.31
CA VAL A 953 34.09 -6.52 47.66
C VAL A 953 34.94 -5.69 48.63
N PHE A 954 35.23 -4.44 48.26
CA PHE A 954 35.35 -3.34 49.21
C PHE A 954 34.97 -2.00 48.57
N ILE A 955 34.09 -1.25 49.24
CA ILE A 955 33.70 0.14 48.93
C ILE A 955 34.44 1.02 49.95
N PRO A 956 35.16 2.08 49.52
CA PRO A 956 34.69 3.46 49.70
C PRO A 956 34.94 4.30 48.43
N ASN A 957 34.06 5.18 47.96
CA ASN A 957 33.30 6.27 48.59
C ASN A 957 34.16 7.48 49.05
N SER A 958 33.60 8.68 48.86
CA SER A 958 34.09 10.02 49.23
C SER A 958 35.28 10.65 48.47
N ASN A 959 34.92 11.56 47.57
CA ASN A 959 35.18 13.01 47.63
C ASN A 959 36.58 13.65 47.44
N ASP A 960 36.46 14.80 46.79
CA ASP A 960 37.17 16.07 47.03
C ASP A 960 38.54 16.36 46.39
N SER A 961 38.43 17.12 45.29
CA SER A 961 38.87 18.53 45.22
C SER A 961 40.27 18.89 44.67
N GLN A 962 40.21 19.87 43.75
CA GLN A 962 41.18 20.94 43.45
C GLN A 962 42.44 20.63 42.63
N ALA A 963 42.47 21.21 41.43
CA ALA A 963 43.69 21.61 40.71
C ALA A 963 44.38 22.80 41.44
N PRO A 964 45.65 23.18 41.13
CA PRO A 964 45.89 24.00 39.93
C PRO A 964 47.28 23.90 39.23
N ILE A 965 47.26 24.12 37.90
CA ILE A 965 48.02 25.10 37.07
C ILE A 965 49.56 25.32 37.28
N LEU A 966 50.24 25.59 36.15
CA LEU A 966 51.62 26.11 35.89
C LEU A 966 52.64 25.01 35.50
N GLY A 967 53.51 25.19 34.49
CA GLY A 967 53.67 26.28 33.52
C GLY A 967 55.01 26.21 32.75
N ASP A 968 55.12 26.99 31.68
CA ASP A 968 56.34 27.43 30.95
C ASP A 968 57.20 26.50 30.05
N ARG A 969 57.18 26.86 28.75
CA ARG A 969 58.31 27.25 27.86
C ARG A 969 59.53 26.30 27.69
N ASN A 970 59.81 25.91 26.43
CA ASN A 970 60.73 26.69 25.57
C ASN A 970 60.84 26.23 24.10
N ARG A 971 61.15 27.22 23.23
CA ARG A 971 61.62 27.17 21.82
C ARG A 971 63.10 26.67 21.76
N PRO A 972 63.80 26.50 20.59
CA PRO A 972 63.53 27.08 19.25
C PRO A 972 63.83 26.20 17.98
N SER A 973 63.46 26.73 16.80
CA SER A 973 64.13 26.61 15.46
C SER A 973 64.29 25.21 14.80
N SER A 974 64.29 25.03 13.47
CA SER A 974 64.30 25.92 12.27
C SER A 974 63.88 25.15 11.00
N GLU A 975 63.35 25.86 9.98
CA GLU A 975 63.66 25.78 8.50
C GLU A 975 63.84 24.39 7.79
N PHE A 976 63.39 24.11 6.54
CA PHE A 976 63.12 24.96 5.37
C PHE A 976 62.32 24.22 4.24
N ARG A 977 61.48 24.96 3.50
CA ARG A 977 60.95 24.86 2.10
C ARG A 977 60.89 23.55 1.24
N GLY A 978 59.84 23.50 0.40
CA GLY A 978 59.79 22.86 -0.93
C GLY A 978 58.35 22.56 -1.41
N ASP A 979 57.55 23.52 -1.89
CA ASP A 979 57.40 23.95 -3.30
C ASP A 979 57.14 22.85 -4.36
N GLN A 980 55.90 22.77 -4.87
CA GLN A 980 55.62 22.70 -6.33
C GLN A 980 54.16 23.06 -6.67
N LYS A 981 53.94 23.54 -7.90
CA LYS A 981 52.67 24.11 -8.41
C LYS A 981 52.17 23.33 -9.63
N VAL A 982 50.84 23.23 -9.78
CA VAL A 982 50.13 23.24 -11.07
C VAL A 982 48.85 24.09 -10.87
N GLY A 983 48.37 24.79 -11.89
CA GLY A 983 47.25 25.74 -11.76
C GLY A 983 46.17 25.58 -12.83
N LEU A 984 44.98 26.10 -12.54
CA LEU A 984 43.85 26.28 -13.45
C LEU A 984 43.17 27.63 -13.13
N ASP A 985 42.58 28.28 -14.13
CA ASP A 985 42.00 29.63 -14.04
C ASP A 985 40.57 29.63 -13.46
N PRO A 986 40.12 30.74 -12.81
CA PRO A 986 38.83 30.79 -12.11
C PRO A 986 37.67 31.40 -12.94
N LEU A 987 36.46 30.89 -12.72
CA LEU A 987 35.19 31.46 -13.20
C LEU A 987 34.72 32.65 -12.33
N PRO A 988 33.89 33.57 -12.87
CA PRO A 988 33.53 34.84 -12.21
C PRO A 988 32.41 34.72 -11.17
N SER A 989 32.50 35.52 -10.11
CA SER A 989 31.52 35.58 -9.00
C SER A 989 30.32 36.51 -9.29
N PRO A 990 29.12 36.23 -8.74
CA PRO A 990 27.93 37.07 -8.93
C PRO A 990 27.95 38.36 -8.09
N LYS A 991 27.25 39.39 -8.57
CA LYS A 991 27.10 40.71 -7.91
C LYS A 991 25.85 40.75 -7.00
N PRO A 992 25.83 41.59 -5.94
CA PRO A 992 24.70 41.70 -5.02
C PRO A 992 23.53 42.54 -5.59
N ARG A 993 22.29 42.20 -5.17
CA ARG A 993 21.09 43.04 -5.37
C ARG A 993 21.09 44.25 -4.40
N PRO A 994 20.54 45.41 -4.79
CA PRO A 994 20.42 46.58 -3.91
C PRO A 994 19.14 46.57 -3.08
N GLU A 995 19.22 47.15 -1.88
CA GLU A 995 18.07 47.58 -1.08
C GLU A 995 17.44 48.86 -1.67
N PHE A 996 16.13 49.04 -1.51
CA PHE A 996 15.50 50.36 -1.64
C PHE A 996 14.46 50.58 -0.53
N GLY A 997 14.67 51.64 0.25
CA GLY A 997 13.72 52.19 1.22
C GLY A 997 12.90 53.35 0.62
N GLY A 998 11.70 53.56 1.15
CA GLY A 998 10.66 54.41 0.56
C GLY A 998 10.81 55.93 0.70
N GLU A 999 9.79 56.65 0.21
CA GLU A 999 9.18 57.83 0.86
C GLU A 999 7.91 58.33 0.12
N ARG A 1000 6.95 58.88 0.90
CA ARG A 1000 5.89 59.90 0.57
C ARG A 1000 4.84 59.59 -0.52
N ARG A 1001 3.53 59.60 -0.25
CA ARG A 1001 2.61 60.70 0.16
C ARG A 1001 2.50 61.89 -0.84
N GLU A 1002 1.39 62.00 -1.58
CA GLU A 1002 0.26 62.92 -1.28
C GLU A 1002 -0.89 62.92 -2.33
N ASN A 1003 -2.15 62.97 -1.85
CA ASN A 1003 -3.38 63.63 -2.37
C ASN A 1003 -3.83 63.45 -3.86
N PHE A 1004 -5.08 63.03 -4.16
CA PHE A 1004 -6.28 63.90 -4.11
C PHE A 1004 -7.64 63.13 -4.30
N ARG A 1005 -8.67 63.54 -3.53
CA ARG A 1005 -10.16 63.54 -3.75
C ARG A 1005 -10.88 62.34 -4.43
N SER A 1006 -11.85 61.68 -3.78
CA SER A 1006 -13.25 62.10 -3.45
C SER A 1006 -14.16 62.19 -4.69
N ASP A 1007 -15.39 61.67 -4.73
CA ASP A 1007 -16.30 61.09 -3.72
C ASP A 1007 -16.92 59.77 -4.29
N SER A 1008 -17.79 58.96 -3.65
CA SER A 1008 -18.77 59.18 -2.57
C SER A 1008 -19.11 57.87 -1.78
N GLY A 1009 -20.37 57.69 -1.33
CA GLY A 1009 -20.95 56.48 -0.70
C GLY A 1009 -22.43 56.31 -1.08
N PRO A 1010 -23.32 55.60 -0.33
CA PRO A 1010 -23.13 55.13 1.06
C PRO A 1010 -23.70 53.72 1.43
N ASN A 1011 -23.33 53.27 2.65
CA ASN A 1011 -24.06 52.38 3.59
C ASN A 1011 -24.51 50.96 3.17
N GLY A 1012 -24.45 49.95 4.06
CA GLY A 1012 -23.96 49.96 5.45
C GLY A 1012 -24.19 48.62 6.15
N GLY A 1013 -23.25 48.21 7.01
CA GLY A 1013 -23.33 46.94 7.75
C GLY A 1013 -24.08 47.05 9.08
N PHE A 1014 -24.46 45.90 9.64
CA PHE A 1014 -25.01 45.76 10.99
C PHE A 1014 -24.35 44.59 11.73
N GLN A 1015 -23.96 44.83 12.98
CA GLN A 1015 -23.70 43.80 13.99
C GLN A 1015 -24.61 44.06 15.22
N PRO A 1016 -24.83 43.06 16.10
CA PRO A 1016 -26.03 42.99 16.93
C PRO A 1016 -25.90 43.62 18.33
N GLY A 1017 -27.05 43.84 18.98
CA GLY A 1017 -27.17 44.17 20.40
C GLY A 1017 -28.46 43.59 21.02
N PRO A 1018 -28.44 43.03 22.25
CA PRO A 1018 -29.60 42.38 22.87
C PRO A 1018 -30.38 43.30 23.83
N GLY A 1019 -31.67 43.02 24.09
CA GLY A 1019 -32.40 43.76 25.14
C GLY A 1019 -33.88 43.44 25.40
N SER A 1020 -34.13 42.71 26.50
CA SER A 1020 -35.19 42.96 27.52
C SER A 1020 -36.71 42.81 27.25
N GLN A 1021 -37.41 42.48 28.33
CA GLN A 1021 -38.86 42.22 28.49
C GLN A 1021 -39.70 43.51 28.64
N GLN A 1022 -41.01 43.49 28.30
CA GLN A 1022 -42.13 43.70 29.26
C GLN A 1022 -43.56 43.73 28.63
N ASN A 1023 -44.45 42.92 29.23
CA ASN A 1023 -45.89 43.03 29.53
C ASN A 1023 -46.91 44.00 28.85
N ASN A 1024 -48.18 43.51 28.89
CA ASN A 1024 -49.51 44.16 28.72
C ASN A 1024 -50.04 44.24 27.26
N GLY A 1025 -51.31 43.92 26.95
CA GLY A 1025 -52.40 43.37 27.78
C GLY A 1025 -53.69 43.04 26.98
N PHE A 1026 -54.62 42.32 27.63
CA PHE A 1026 -56.00 41.98 27.19
C PHE A 1026 -56.90 43.24 26.98
N PRO A 1027 -58.11 43.20 26.33
CA PRO A 1027 -59.13 42.14 26.52
C PRO A 1027 -60.19 41.81 25.41
N SER A 1028 -60.98 40.78 25.75
CA SER A 1028 -62.44 40.59 25.54
C SER A 1028 -63.08 40.13 24.21
N GLY A 1029 -63.91 39.07 24.31
CA GLY A 1029 -65.09 38.84 23.45
C GLY A 1029 -65.22 37.44 22.78
N GLY A 1030 -66.06 36.55 23.32
CA GLY A 1030 -66.61 35.37 22.58
C GLY A 1030 -68.12 35.56 22.30
N PRO A 1031 -68.97 34.51 22.15
CA PRO A 1031 -68.73 33.08 21.88
C PRO A 1031 -69.69 32.50 20.77
N GLN A 1032 -69.90 31.16 20.75
CA GLN A 1032 -70.85 30.37 19.89
C GLN A 1032 -70.35 30.09 18.45
N GLY A 1033 -70.58 28.93 17.82
CA GLY A 1033 -71.18 27.65 18.24
C GLY A 1033 -71.04 26.58 17.14
N GLY A 1034 -71.22 25.28 17.44
CA GLY A 1034 -71.19 24.19 16.43
C GLY A 1034 -72.44 24.17 15.52
N PRO A 1035 -72.51 23.29 14.48
CA PRO A 1035 -72.48 21.84 14.71
C PRO A 1035 -71.83 20.93 13.61
N GLN A 1036 -71.58 19.66 13.99
CA GLN A 1036 -71.72 18.36 13.26
C GLN A 1036 -71.32 18.22 11.76
N GLY A 1037 -70.59 17.13 11.43
CA GLY A 1037 -70.16 16.72 10.06
C GLY A 1037 -71.28 16.08 9.19
N PRO A 1038 -71.03 15.12 8.27
CA PRO A 1038 -69.89 14.17 8.16
C PRO A 1038 -69.36 13.90 6.71
N PHE A 1039 -68.48 12.88 6.54
CA PHE A 1039 -67.85 12.37 5.29
C PHE A 1039 -66.87 13.34 4.60
N GLY A 1040 -65.84 12.92 3.85
CA GLY A 1040 -65.29 11.59 3.52
C GLY A 1040 -64.05 11.74 2.61
N GLU A 1041 -63.22 10.70 2.52
CA GLU A 1041 -62.03 10.57 1.64
C GLU A 1041 -62.33 10.64 0.12
N PRO A 1042 -61.34 10.63 -0.80
CA PRO A 1042 -59.86 10.62 -0.61
C PRO A 1042 -59.07 11.65 -1.46
N ARG A 1043 -57.78 11.82 -1.12
CA ARG A 1043 -56.69 11.72 -2.10
C ARG A 1043 -55.40 11.25 -1.45
#